data_AF-A0AAD5DL76-F1
#
_entry.id   AF-A0AAD5DL76-F1
#
_cell.length_a   1.000
_cell.length_b   1.000
_cell.length_c   1.000
_cell.angle_alpha   90.00
_cell.angle_beta   90.00
_cell.angle_gamma   90.00
#
_symmetry.space_group_name_H-M   'P 1'
#
loop_
_entity.id
_entity.type
_entity.pdbx_description
1 polymer ?
#
loop_
_entity_poly.entity_id
_entity_poly.type
_entity_poly.pdbx_seq_one_letter_code
_entity_poly.pdbx_strand_id
1 'polypeptide(L)'
;MLCLPVARAAAVFVGDTCPESQCINCKCSDSNTYPALTSPACACPPGTCWDPPTCQPVGPNYCNFDKYGTCGASQNYECYRCGYAAKGVTGCNTDKKEICKDIGGGNYRCGCPEGALNDLNNCGSCGTLCAPANAADPSCTDGTCTFTTCEPDYADCDGDPANGCEVNTQQDAANCGGCSRLDPTRACSLPNAVAKCVSGSCAIDSCSPGWADCDDDAANGCETQLNTVANCGGCSNLDSKFACSSANGTPTCTGGQCTIACASGFADCDGDPATGCEVNTQQDVLHCGGCGPQYACSTTNGTPTCTGGVCSIACAPGFENCDNDPANGCEAQMNTATSCGGCGKPCAPANAADATCQSGTCTFTTCVSGYANCDGSAANGCEVEVATSNAHCGRCGNPCPAGTQCQGGSCQCSAVAGSGATSSAMLCDGACVDTASNAKHCGGCGKKCPKNVTCQGGSCSCPAGTNLCDEGCVNTKADPKHCGGCGKKCPKDVPCQDGSCGCIAGTSLCDGGCVDMKKDPKHCGGCGKRVAKGGTCQNGVSMCSAGKQACNEECTDVSSDDKNCGACGTKCKGNTSCRGGQCVDRRQPGRSEDDAKTSATAVQGAQLATAAVAPTDSADPASTAGVGGGHTVAAPESVAGTVSPAGTGAVVFDAPAAGATSP
;
A
#
# COMPACT_ATOMS: atom_id res chain seq x y z
N MET A 1 -33.87 11.11 7.99
CA MET A 1 -34.25 10.06 8.94
C MET A 1 -33.06 9.87 9.88
N LEU A 2 -33.06 10.27 11.15
CA LEU A 2 -34.14 10.76 12.02
C LEU A 2 -35.32 9.77 12.20
N CYS A 3 -35.34 9.05 13.33
CA CYS A 3 -36.37 9.21 14.37
C CYS A 3 -36.12 8.31 15.59
N LEU A 4 -36.10 8.90 16.80
CA LEU A 4 -36.57 8.21 18.01
C LEU A 4 -38.10 8.04 17.93
N PRO A 5 -38.67 7.05 18.62
CA PRO A 5 -39.41 7.39 19.85
C PRO A 5 -39.35 6.30 20.95
N VAL A 6 -39.73 6.51 22.21
CA VAL A 6 -39.90 7.71 23.07
C VAL A 6 -39.83 7.19 24.52
N ALA A 7 -39.27 7.97 25.45
CA ALA A 7 -39.24 7.59 26.86
C ALA A 7 -40.61 7.76 27.55
N ARG A 8 -41.04 6.75 28.34
CA ARG A 8 -42.10 6.88 29.35
C ARG A 8 -41.82 5.99 30.57
N ALA A 9 -40.93 6.45 31.44
CA ALA A 9 -41.03 6.20 32.87
C ALA A 9 -41.45 7.55 33.51
N ALA A 10 -42.54 7.56 34.26
CA ALA A 10 -43.01 8.76 34.95
C ALA A 10 -42.37 8.84 36.34
N ALA A 11 -41.90 10.02 36.73
CA ALA A 11 -41.42 10.26 38.09
C ALA A 11 -42.58 10.44 39.07
N VAL A 12 -42.31 10.19 40.37
CA VAL A 12 -42.27 11.25 41.40
C VAL A 12 -41.55 10.71 42.66
N PHE A 13 -41.08 11.63 43.49
CA PHE A 13 -40.07 11.50 44.55
C PHE A 13 -40.43 10.66 45.78
N VAL A 14 -39.37 10.50 46.60
CA VAL A 14 -39.24 10.13 48.02
C VAL A 14 -38.82 8.67 48.23
N GLY A 15 -37.62 8.33 48.74
CA GLY A 15 -36.50 9.16 49.22
C GLY A 15 -36.28 9.01 50.72
N ASP A 16 -35.34 8.15 51.11
CA ASP A 16 -34.61 8.14 52.40
C ASP A 16 -33.64 6.94 52.47
N THR A 17 -32.33 7.21 52.53
CA THR A 17 -31.31 6.38 53.22
C THR A 17 -30.05 7.22 53.46
N CYS A 18 -29.54 7.23 54.68
CA CYS A 18 -28.38 8.03 55.10
C CYS A 18 -27.02 7.45 54.63
N PRO A 19 -25.95 8.25 54.68
CA PRO A 19 -24.59 7.80 54.97
C PRO A 19 -24.20 8.09 56.45
N GLU A 20 -23.52 7.15 57.11
CA GLU A 20 -23.11 7.25 58.52
C GLU A 20 -21.67 7.76 58.69
N SER A 21 -21.43 8.68 59.63
CA SER A 21 -20.15 8.88 60.34
C SER A 21 -20.38 9.87 61.51
N GLN A 22 -19.86 9.75 62.74
CA GLN A 22 -18.95 8.77 63.38
C GLN A 22 -19.35 8.48 64.85
N CYS A 23 -18.55 7.60 65.50
CA CYS A 23 -18.23 7.49 66.94
C CYS A 23 -18.66 6.22 67.68
N ILE A 24 -17.90 5.91 68.74
CA ILE A 24 -17.74 4.57 69.33
C ILE A 24 -18.30 4.52 70.77
N ASN A 25 -19.00 3.42 71.09
CA ASN A 25 -19.37 2.89 72.42
C ASN A 25 -19.32 3.83 73.65
N CYS A 26 -20.49 4.02 74.28
CA CYS A 26 -20.73 3.39 75.59
C CYS A 26 -22.25 3.26 75.91
N LYS A 27 -22.59 2.64 77.06
CA LYS A 27 -23.92 2.07 77.35
C LYS A 27 -24.74 2.80 78.43
N CYS A 28 -26.06 2.57 78.37
CA CYS A 28 -27.07 2.69 79.44
C CYS A 28 -27.46 4.12 79.89
N SER A 29 -28.72 4.40 80.28
CA SER A 29 -29.99 3.73 79.93
C SER A 29 -31.19 4.63 80.27
N ASP A 30 -32.34 4.31 79.68
CA ASP A 30 -33.71 4.51 80.17
C ASP A 30 -34.33 5.94 80.26
N SER A 31 -35.43 6.06 79.51
CA SER A 31 -36.70 6.74 79.85
C SER A 31 -37.03 8.17 79.36
N ASN A 32 -38.19 8.23 78.71
CA ASN A 32 -39.18 9.32 78.64
C ASN A 32 -38.78 10.67 78.03
N THR A 33 -38.97 10.77 76.71
CA THR A 33 -39.19 12.03 75.99
C THR A 33 -40.54 12.68 76.35
N TYR A 34 -40.53 14.02 76.45
CA TYR A 34 -41.66 14.90 76.14
C TYR A 34 -41.16 16.00 75.19
N PRO A 35 -41.80 16.25 74.03
CA PRO A 35 -41.62 17.49 73.27
C PRO A 35 -42.75 18.49 73.59
N ALA A 36 -42.44 19.78 73.52
CA ALA A 36 -43.40 20.88 73.65
C ALA A 36 -44.03 21.28 72.30
N LEU A 37 -44.95 22.26 72.34
CA LEU A 37 -45.77 22.75 71.22
C LEU A 37 -44.94 23.49 70.15
N THR A 38 -45.35 23.51 68.88
CA THR A 38 -46.29 24.50 68.28
C THR A 38 -46.73 24.02 66.88
N SER A 39 -48.03 23.97 66.53
CA SER A 39 -48.95 25.04 66.05
C SER A 39 -48.61 25.61 64.65
N PRO A 40 -49.60 26.04 63.81
CA PRO A 40 -51.02 26.34 64.12
C PRO A 40 -52.10 25.78 63.15
N ALA A 41 -53.37 26.12 63.44
CA ALA A 41 -54.52 26.39 62.52
C ALA A 41 -55.80 25.50 62.56
N CYS A 42 -56.85 26.09 63.14
CA CYS A 42 -58.29 26.04 62.76
C CYS A 42 -59.21 24.81 63.00
N ALA A 43 -60.35 25.13 63.65
CA ALA A 43 -61.70 24.53 63.58
C ALA A 43 -62.11 23.32 64.47
N CYS A 44 -63.10 23.57 65.33
CA CYS A 44 -64.01 22.61 66.01
C CYS A 44 -65.19 22.21 65.06
N PRO A 45 -66.11 21.26 65.36
CA PRO A 45 -66.56 20.73 66.68
C PRO A 45 -66.82 19.19 66.69
N PRO A 46 -67.75 18.60 67.49
CA PRO A 46 -67.67 18.33 68.94
C PRO A 46 -67.89 16.83 69.33
N GLY A 47 -67.51 16.42 70.55
CA GLY A 47 -68.05 15.16 71.14
C GLY A 47 -67.32 14.54 72.35
N THR A 48 -67.94 14.63 73.54
CA THR A 48 -67.92 13.67 74.67
C THR A 48 -66.63 12.93 75.07
N CYS A 49 -66.09 13.19 76.28
CA CYS A 49 -66.19 12.25 77.44
C CYS A 49 -65.47 12.71 78.74
N TRP A 50 -66.27 12.97 79.78
CA TRP A 50 -66.12 12.62 81.22
C TRP A 50 -64.96 13.14 82.11
N ASP A 51 -65.39 13.78 83.21
CA ASP A 51 -64.73 14.17 84.48
C ASP A 51 -63.94 13.05 85.20
N PRO A 52 -62.94 13.35 86.10
CA PRO A 52 -63.22 13.91 87.45
C PRO A 52 -62.08 14.81 88.05
N PRO A 53 -62.10 15.21 89.34
CA PRO A 53 -62.79 16.44 89.75
C PRO A 53 -61.89 17.43 90.54
N THR A 54 -62.21 18.73 90.47
CA THR A 54 -61.54 19.78 91.28
C THR A 54 -62.34 20.15 92.53
N CYS A 55 -61.66 20.35 93.66
CA CYS A 55 -62.22 20.98 94.86
C CYS A 55 -61.51 22.31 95.15
N GLN A 56 -62.24 23.43 95.07
CA GLN A 56 -61.87 24.69 95.70
C GLN A 56 -63.05 25.26 96.49
N PRO A 57 -62.81 25.94 97.63
CA PRO A 57 -63.85 26.59 98.40
C PRO A 57 -64.20 27.98 97.86
N VAL A 58 -65.48 28.35 97.96
CA VAL A 58 -65.96 29.73 97.88
C VAL A 58 -66.63 30.11 99.20
N GLY A 59 -66.24 31.25 99.77
CA GLY A 59 -66.95 31.88 100.89
C GLY A 59 -67.94 32.95 100.40
N PRO A 60 -68.35 33.90 101.25
CA PRO A 60 -68.17 33.97 102.71
C PRO A 60 -69.50 34.20 103.47
N ASN A 61 -69.40 34.39 104.79
CA ASN A 61 -70.42 34.96 105.69
C ASN A 61 -71.74 34.18 105.88
N TYR A 62 -71.92 33.57 107.06
CA TYR A 62 -72.91 34.02 108.07
C TYR A 62 -72.60 33.35 109.41
N CYS A 63 -72.74 34.09 110.51
CA CYS A 63 -72.56 33.55 111.87
C CYS A 63 -73.91 33.19 112.51
N ASN A 64 -73.94 32.12 113.29
CA ASN A 64 -74.90 31.98 114.40
C ASN A 64 -74.20 31.32 115.59
N PHE A 65 -74.44 31.84 116.80
CA PHE A 65 -73.87 31.35 118.05
C PHE A 65 -74.90 30.47 118.77
N ASP A 66 -74.51 29.29 119.26
CA ASP A 66 -74.98 28.84 120.57
C ASP A 66 -74.14 27.70 121.22
N LYS A 67 -74.14 27.70 122.55
CA LYS A 67 -73.84 26.58 123.49
C LYS A 67 -72.48 25.83 123.49
N TYR A 68 -71.66 26.24 124.46
CA TYR A 68 -70.88 25.40 125.41
C TYR A 68 -69.86 24.32 124.93
N GLY A 69 -68.58 24.60 125.17
CA GLY A 69 -67.71 23.68 125.95
C GLY A 69 -66.54 22.96 125.25
N THR A 70 -65.32 23.51 125.39
CA THR A 70 -64.00 22.85 125.65
C THR A 70 -63.67 21.49 124.97
N CYS A 71 -62.47 21.23 124.43
CA CYS A 71 -61.13 21.69 124.88
C CYS A 71 -60.01 21.40 123.85
N GLY A 72 -58.79 21.92 124.08
CA GLY A 72 -57.56 21.68 123.30
C GLY A 72 -57.32 22.73 122.20
N ALA A 73 -56.32 23.62 122.25
CA ALA A 73 -54.87 23.40 122.24
C ALA A 73 -54.42 22.63 120.96
N SER A 74 -53.46 23.09 120.15
CA SER A 74 -52.34 24.03 120.41
C SER A 74 -51.71 24.49 119.07
N GLN A 75 -51.09 25.66 118.86
CA GLN A 75 -50.97 26.91 119.64
C GLN A 75 -51.05 28.09 118.66
N ASN A 76 -51.71 29.18 119.05
CA ASN A 76 -51.43 30.51 118.50
C ASN A 76 -51.39 31.46 119.70
N TYR A 77 -50.36 32.31 119.80
CA TYR A 77 -50.13 33.09 121.01
C TYR A 77 -51.10 34.28 121.09
N GLU A 78 -52.11 34.16 121.94
CA GLU A 78 -52.93 35.30 122.36
C GLU A 78 -52.04 36.36 123.03
N CYS A 79 -52.29 37.66 122.77
CA CYS A 79 -51.55 38.78 123.39
C CYS A 79 -51.92 39.01 124.87
N TYR A 80 -52.06 37.95 125.67
CA TYR A 80 -52.39 38.01 127.09
C TYR A 80 -51.19 38.37 127.97
N ARG A 81 -50.73 39.63 127.89
CA ARG A 81 -49.93 40.22 128.99
C ARG A 81 -50.13 41.71 129.32
N CYS A 82 -51.23 42.31 128.89
CA CYS A 82 -51.79 43.51 129.52
C CYS A 82 -53.27 43.30 129.86
N GLY A 83 -53.64 43.44 131.13
CA GLY A 83 -54.94 43.02 131.67
C GLY A 83 -56.09 44.04 131.49
N TYR A 84 -56.38 44.47 130.26
CA TYR A 84 -57.62 45.17 129.91
C TYR A 84 -58.08 44.77 128.50
N ALA A 85 -59.39 44.55 128.32
CA ALA A 85 -59.96 44.12 127.04
C ALA A 85 -59.99 45.29 126.02
N ALA A 86 -58.98 45.33 125.15
CA ALA A 86 -58.95 46.26 124.02
C ALA A 86 -60.04 45.92 122.99
N LYS A 87 -60.70 46.94 122.45
CA LYS A 87 -61.83 46.76 121.52
C LYS A 87 -61.35 46.67 120.07
N GLY A 88 -61.74 45.60 119.37
CA GLY A 88 -62.01 45.68 117.93
C GLY A 88 -60.92 45.26 116.95
N VAL A 89 -59.95 44.43 117.32
CA VAL A 89 -59.00 43.82 116.36
C VAL A 89 -59.13 42.30 116.35
N THR A 90 -59.46 41.75 115.19
CA THR A 90 -59.59 40.31 114.91
C THR A 90 -59.24 40.05 113.45
N GLY A 91 -58.46 39.00 113.16
CA GLY A 91 -58.21 38.56 111.78
C GLY A 91 -57.07 39.29 111.04
N CYS A 92 -55.95 39.54 111.73
CA CYS A 92 -54.71 39.93 111.03
C CYS A 92 -54.26 38.80 110.08
N ASN A 93 -53.78 39.14 108.90
CA ASN A 93 -53.53 38.18 107.83
C ASN A 93 -52.30 37.30 108.14
N THR A 94 -52.54 36.04 108.48
CA THR A 94 -51.51 35.05 108.82
C THR A 94 -50.64 34.65 107.64
N ASP A 95 -51.22 34.59 106.44
CA ASP A 95 -50.49 34.24 105.21
C ASP A 95 -49.51 35.36 104.85
N LYS A 96 -49.88 36.61 105.19
CA LYS A 96 -49.03 37.79 105.20
C LYS A 96 -48.22 38.00 106.50
N LYS A 97 -48.21 37.07 107.45
CA LYS A 97 -47.43 37.18 108.71
C LYS A 97 -47.73 38.46 109.54
N GLU A 98 -48.92 39.05 109.41
CA GLU A 98 -49.33 40.22 110.19
C GLU A 98 -49.53 39.87 111.67
N ILE A 99 -49.17 40.79 112.58
CA ILE A 99 -49.42 40.68 114.02
C ILE A 99 -50.35 41.80 114.52
N CYS A 100 -50.93 41.60 115.71
CA CYS A 100 -51.72 42.62 116.39
C CYS A 100 -50.80 43.52 117.24
N LYS A 101 -50.71 44.82 116.91
CA LYS A 101 -49.82 45.79 117.57
C LYS A 101 -50.61 46.88 118.30
N ASP A 102 -50.17 47.24 119.51
CA ASP A 102 -50.66 48.42 120.25
C ASP A 102 -50.15 49.71 119.57
N ILE A 103 -51.06 50.66 119.29
CA ILE A 103 -50.75 51.95 118.67
C ILE A 103 -50.91 53.14 119.64
N GLY A 104 -51.04 52.86 120.93
CA GLY A 104 -51.20 53.86 121.99
C GLY A 104 -52.67 54.12 122.36
N GLY A 105 -52.86 54.54 123.62
CA GLY A 105 -54.18 54.85 124.17
C GLY A 105 -55.12 53.64 124.34
N GLY A 106 -54.59 52.40 124.28
CA GLY A 106 -55.38 51.17 124.35
C GLY A 106 -56.04 50.76 123.03
N ASN A 107 -55.62 51.35 121.91
CA ASN A 107 -56.05 50.97 120.56
C ASN A 107 -55.00 50.06 119.92
N TYR A 108 -55.45 49.09 119.14
CA TYR A 108 -54.61 48.12 118.46
C TYR A 108 -54.91 48.14 116.95
N ARG A 109 -53.97 47.69 116.13
CA ARG A 109 -54.17 47.45 114.68
C ARG A 109 -53.35 46.24 114.22
N CYS A 110 -53.78 45.60 113.13
CA CYS A 110 -52.94 44.67 112.39
C CYS A 110 -51.83 45.42 111.64
N GLY A 111 -50.65 44.83 111.60
CA GLY A 111 -49.47 45.32 110.88
C GLY A 111 -48.28 44.37 111.07
N CYS A 112 -47.15 44.65 110.43
CA CYS A 112 -45.99 43.77 110.57
C CYS A 112 -45.35 43.93 111.97
N PRO A 113 -44.56 42.94 112.44
CA PRO A 113 -43.71 43.09 113.63
C PRO A 113 -42.84 44.36 113.57
N GLU A 114 -42.42 44.89 114.73
CA GLU A 114 -41.59 46.10 114.76
C GLU A 114 -40.23 45.85 114.07
N GLY A 115 -39.94 46.62 113.01
CA GLY A 115 -38.80 46.43 112.12
C GLY A 115 -39.07 45.56 110.88
N ALA A 116 -40.09 44.69 110.91
CA ALA A 116 -40.41 43.73 109.85
C ALA A 116 -41.20 44.33 108.67
N LEU A 117 -40.78 45.51 108.20
CA LEU A 117 -41.05 46.04 106.85
C LEU A 117 -39.76 46.17 106.03
N ASN A 118 -38.60 46.10 106.70
CA ASN A 118 -37.25 46.19 106.13
C ASN A 118 -36.51 44.83 106.26
N ASP A 119 -37.23 43.71 106.21
CA ASP A 119 -36.65 42.37 106.16
C ASP A 119 -37.09 41.62 104.90
N LEU A 120 -36.26 40.68 104.44
CA LEU A 120 -36.40 40.01 103.16
C LEU A 120 -37.76 39.28 102.99
N ASN A 121 -38.43 38.91 104.08
CA ASN A 121 -39.68 38.14 104.05
C ASN A 121 -40.96 38.98 104.14
N ASN A 122 -40.84 40.30 104.36
CA ASN A 122 -41.95 41.21 104.66
C ASN A 122 -41.74 42.59 104.00
N CYS A 123 -41.06 42.64 102.87
CA CYS A 123 -40.54 43.88 102.31
C CYS A 123 -41.66 44.78 101.77
N GLY A 124 -41.84 45.96 102.38
CA GLY A 124 -42.88 46.94 101.99
C GLY A 124 -44.32 46.56 102.36
N SER A 125 -44.64 45.28 102.39
CA SER A 125 -45.85 44.75 103.02
C SER A 125 -45.57 43.40 103.65
N CYS A 126 -46.28 43.10 104.75
CA CYS A 126 -46.08 41.86 105.49
C CYS A 126 -46.28 40.64 104.56
N GLY A 127 -45.38 39.65 104.65
CA GLY A 127 -45.36 38.46 103.81
C GLY A 127 -44.88 38.67 102.36
N THR A 128 -44.58 39.90 101.93
CA THR A 128 -43.93 40.13 100.63
C THR A 128 -42.48 39.67 100.69
N LEU A 129 -42.17 38.54 100.05
CA LEU A 129 -40.80 38.08 99.84
C LEU A 129 -40.10 39.00 98.82
N CYS A 130 -39.02 39.65 99.24
CA CYS A 130 -38.08 40.33 98.34
C CYS A 130 -37.16 39.28 97.72
N ALA A 131 -37.51 38.84 96.52
CA ALA A 131 -36.72 37.96 95.68
C ALA A 131 -36.87 38.43 94.21
N PRO A 132 -36.10 39.47 93.79
CA PRO A 132 -36.00 39.84 92.39
C PRO A 132 -35.41 38.67 91.59
N ALA A 133 -35.77 38.55 90.31
CA ALA A 133 -35.27 37.47 89.47
C ALA A 133 -33.74 37.59 89.29
N ASN A 134 -33.01 36.49 89.49
CA ASN A 134 -31.57 36.39 89.24
C ASN A 134 -30.71 37.48 89.94
N ALA A 135 -31.12 37.96 91.12
CA ALA A 135 -30.35 38.89 91.96
C ALA A 135 -29.55 38.14 93.04
N ALA A 136 -28.26 38.44 93.19
CA ALA A 136 -27.36 37.71 94.08
C ALA A 136 -27.36 38.23 95.54
N ASP A 137 -27.65 39.51 95.75
CA ASP A 137 -27.71 40.16 97.07
C ASP A 137 -29.06 40.88 97.36
N PRO A 138 -30.21 40.19 97.23
CA PRO A 138 -31.49 40.80 97.48
C PRO A 138 -31.61 41.28 98.93
N SER A 139 -32.11 42.50 99.09
CA SER A 139 -32.14 43.27 100.34
C SER A 139 -33.43 44.09 100.41
N CYS A 140 -33.85 44.48 101.61
CA CYS A 140 -35.01 45.34 101.78
C CYS A 140 -34.63 46.64 102.51
N THR A 141 -34.77 47.76 101.82
CA THR A 141 -34.42 49.09 102.34
C THR A 141 -35.65 49.98 102.33
N ASP A 142 -36.07 50.46 103.49
CA ASP A 142 -37.24 51.34 103.70
C ASP A 142 -38.51 50.88 102.96
N GLY A 143 -38.82 49.58 103.09
CA GLY A 143 -39.97 48.94 102.45
C GLY A 143 -39.85 48.73 100.93
N THR A 144 -38.68 48.97 100.33
CA THR A 144 -38.43 48.73 98.90
C THR A 144 -37.46 47.56 98.75
N CYS A 145 -37.78 46.64 97.83
CA CYS A 145 -36.89 45.53 97.48
C CYS A 145 -35.77 46.07 96.58
N THR A 146 -34.52 45.77 96.92
CA THR A 146 -33.32 46.32 96.30
C THR A 146 -32.20 45.28 96.21
N PHE A 147 -31.33 45.35 95.22
CA PHE A 147 -30.10 44.56 95.15
C PHE A 147 -28.96 45.44 94.62
N THR A 148 -27.72 44.97 94.71
CA THR A 148 -26.53 45.67 94.20
C THR A 148 -25.83 44.89 93.08
N THR A 149 -26.10 43.59 92.99
CA THR A 149 -25.43 42.64 92.11
C THR A 149 -26.40 41.58 91.58
N CYS A 150 -26.33 41.32 90.27
CA CYS A 150 -26.99 40.18 89.66
C CYS A 150 -26.24 38.88 89.98
N GLU A 151 -26.92 37.75 89.84
CA GLU A 151 -26.26 36.46 89.69
C GLU A 151 -25.34 36.48 88.44
N PRO A 152 -24.31 35.62 88.39
CA PRO A 152 -23.48 35.47 87.20
C PRO A 152 -24.36 35.26 85.96
N ASP A 153 -23.90 35.78 84.82
CA ASP A 153 -24.55 35.70 83.51
C ASP A 153 -25.82 36.56 83.34
N TYR A 154 -26.33 37.22 84.39
CA TYR A 154 -27.51 38.08 84.32
C TYR A 154 -27.18 39.58 84.49
N ALA A 155 -28.04 40.43 83.94
CA ALA A 155 -27.99 41.88 84.10
C ALA A 155 -29.39 42.51 84.23
N ASP A 156 -29.49 43.53 85.09
CA ASP A 156 -30.56 44.55 85.06
C ASP A 156 -30.32 45.43 83.83
N CYS A 157 -31.29 45.44 82.92
CA CYS A 157 -31.19 46.14 81.64
C CYS A 157 -32.25 47.22 81.39
N ASP A 158 -33.21 47.42 82.29
CA ASP A 158 -34.16 48.54 82.24
C ASP A 158 -34.01 49.55 83.38
N GLY A 159 -33.33 49.17 84.47
CA GLY A 159 -33.02 49.98 85.65
C GLY A 159 -34.06 49.91 86.76
N ASP A 160 -35.00 48.96 86.74
CA ASP A 160 -36.01 48.77 87.80
C ASP A 160 -35.62 47.64 88.79
N PRO A 161 -35.19 47.98 90.02
CA PRO A 161 -34.76 46.98 91.00
C PRO A 161 -35.91 46.09 91.52
N ALA A 162 -37.16 46.34 91.12
CA ALA A 162 -38.32 45.54 91.53
C ALA A 162 -38.50 44.24 90.72
N ASN A 163 -38.01 44.18 89.47
CA ASN A 163 -38.07 42.96 88.65
C ASN A 163 -36.81 42.09 88.79
N GLY A 164 -35.62 42.71 88.87
CA GLY A 164 -34.36 42.02 89.14
C GLY A 164 -33.33 42.18 88.02
N CYS A 165 -32.85 41.06 87.51
CA CYS A 165 -31.90 40.97 86.42
C CYS A 165 -32.49 40.06 85.33
N GLU A 166 -33.25 40.65 84.42
CA GLU A 166 -34.15 39.96 83.47
C GLU A 166 -33.39 39.25 82.37
N VAL A 167 -32.20 39.75 82.04
CA VAL A 167 -31.49 39.48 80.80
C VAL A 167 -30.31 38.55 81.06
N ASN A 168 -30.32 37.37 80.43
CA ASN A 168 -29.14 36.50 80.40
C ASN A 168 -28.17 36.98 79.31
N THR A 169 -27.11 37.69 79.71
CA THR A 169 -26.14 38.31 78.79
C THR A 169 -25.26 37.30 78.04
N GLN A 170 -25.33 36.00 78.38
CA GLN A 170 -24.57 34.94 77.69
C GLN A 170 -25.36 34.27 76.56
N GLN A 171 -26.69 34.47 76.50
CA GLN A 171 -27.61 33.77 75.60
C GLN A 171 -28.54 34.71 74.82
N ASP A 172 -28.88 35.89 75.36
CA ASP A 172 -29.71 36.87 74.66
C ASP A 172 -28.92 37.62 73.58
N ALA A 173 -29.23 37.34 72.31
CA ALA A 173 -28.65 38.02 71.16
C ALA A 173 -29.00 39.53 71.09
N ALA A 174 -30.05 39.98 71.79
CA ALA A 174 -30.37 41.40 71.91
C ALA A 174 -29.55 42.14 72.99
N ASN A 175 -28.81 41.41 73.85
CA ASN A 175 -28.06 41.97 74.99
C ASN A 175 -26.77 41.17 75.27
N CYS A 176 -26.04 40.83 74.21
CA CYS A 176 -24.94 39.89 74.30
C CYS A 176 -23.69 40.53 74.92
N GLY A 177 -23.23 39.96 76.03
CA GLY A 177 -22.16 40.51 76.85
C GLY A 177 -22.52 41.81 77.58
N GLY A 178 -23.80 42.20 77.62
CA GLY A 178 -24.28 43.38 78.35
C GLY A 178 -25.55 44.01 77.75
N CYS A 179 -26.18 44.91 78.51
CA CYS A 179 -27.45 45.53 78.12
C CYS A 179 -27.32 46.45 76.89
N SER A 180 -28.03 46.15 75.80
CA SER A 180 -28.00 46.97 74.58
C SER A 180 -28.65 48.34 74.72
N ARG A 181 -29.54 48.50 75.71
CA ARG A 181 -30.07 49.80 76.13
C ARG A 181 -28.99 50.73 76.71
N LEU A 182 -27.91 50.18 77.25
CA LEU A 182 -26.78 50.95 77.81
C LEU A 182 -25.62 51.08 76.81
N ASP A 183 -25.35 50.02 76.05
CA ASP A 183 -24.36 49.98 74.99
C ASP A 183 -24.96 49.32 73.73
N PRO A 184 -25.44 50.11 72.75
CA PRO A 184 -26.11 49.58 71.56
C PRO A 184 -25.27 48.59 70.72
N THR A 185 -23.96 48.49 70.92
CA THR A 185 -23.13 47.47 70.23
C THR A 185 -23.29 46.06 70.82
N ARG A 186 -24.05 45.89 71.91
CA ARG A 186 -24.37 44.57 72.51
C ARG A 186 -25.54 43.85 71.84
N ALA A 187 -26.35 44.57 71.05
CA ALA A 187 -27.33 43.93 70.18
C ALA A 187 -26.60 43.33 68.97
N CYS A 188 -26.63 42.00 68.83
CA CYS A 188 -25.92 41.30 67.76
C CYS A 188 -26.56 41.54 66.39
N SER A 189 -26.14 42.63 65.73
CA SER A 189 -26.62 43.06 64.41
C SER A 189 -25.65 42.61 63.32
N LEU A 190 -25.61 41.31 63.01
CA LEU A 190 -24.67 40.72 62.06
C LEU A 190 -25.17 40.85 60.60
N PRO A 191 -24.40 41.44 59.67
CA PRO A 191 -24.76 41.55 58.26
C PRO A 191 -25.10 40.19 57.62
N ASN A 192 -26.25 40.14 56.95
CA ASN A 192 -26.79 38.96 56.26
C ASN A 192 -26.85 37.67 57.10
N ALA A 193 -26.84 37.75 58.44
CA ALA A 193 -26.82 36.57 59.31
C ALA A 193 -27.93 36.61 60.36
N VAL A 194 -28.41 35.44 60.77
CA VAL A 194 -29.11 35.25 62.04
C VAL A 194 -28.06 35.19 63.13
N ALA A 195 -28.14 36.08 64.12
CA ALA A 195 -27.17 36.13 65.21
C ALA A 195 -27.64 35.33 66.44
N LYS A 196 -26.68 34.72 67.13
CA LYS A 196 -26.83 34.16 68.48
C LYS A 196 -25.83 34.80 69.43
N CYS A 197 -26.13 34.78 70.73
CA CYS A 197 -25.13 35.02 71.76
C CYS A 197 -24.58 33.67 72.24
N VAL A 198 -23.26 33.56 72.35
CA VAL A 198 -22.59 32.40 72.95
C VAL A 198 -21.51 32.92 73.90
N SER A 199 -21.68 32.65 75.19
CA SER A 199 -20.73 33.09 76.24
C SER A 199 -20.41 34.59 76.16
N GLY A 200 -21.43 35.41 75.90
CA GLY A 200 -21.33 36.87 75.93
C GLY A 200 -20.65 37.48 74.71
N SER A 201 -20.38 36.66 73.68
CA SER A 201 -19.89 37.08 72.38
C SER A 201 -20.94 36.82 71.31
N CYS A 202 -21.15 37.77 70.40
CA CYS A 202 -21.99 37.56 69.23
C CYS A 202 -21.34 36.52 68.32
N ALA A 203 -22.14 35.57 67.84
CA ALA A 203 -21.72 34.55 66.89
C ALA A 203 -22.83 34.36 65.83
N ILE A 204 -22.45 33.90 64.65
CA ILE A 204 -23.41 33.56 63.59
C ILE A 204 -24.14 32.28 64.00
N ASP A 205 -25.47 32.31 63.89
CA ASP A 205 -26.31 31.11 63.99
C ASP A 205 -26.48 30.42 62.65
N SER A 206 -26.90 31.19 61.65
CA SER A 206 -27.00 30.75 60.27
C SER A 206 -26.94 31.96 59.34
N CYS A 207 -26.37 31.77 58.14
CA CYS A 207 -26.39 32.80 57.11
C CYS A 207 -27.78 32.92 56.45
N SER A 208 -28.09 34.12 55.96
CA SER A 208 -29.26 34.35 55.12
C SER A 208 -29.14 33.56 53.81
N PRO A 209 -30.25 33.09 53.21
CA PRO A 209 -30.21 32.31 51.98
C PRO A 209 -29.43 33.00 50.87
N GLY A 210 -28.39 32.33 50.37
CA GLY A 210 -27.50 32.86 49.33
C GLY A 210 -26.27 33.63 49.83
N TRP A 211 -25.99 33.63 51.14
CA TRP A 211 -24.75 34.15 51.73
C TRP A 211 -23.99 33.06 52.51
N ALA A 212 -22.68 33.25 52.65
CA ALA A 212 -21.84 32.52 53.59
C ALA A 212 -20.94 33.49 54.35
N ASP A 213 -20.52 33.07 55.54
CA ASP A 213 -19.29 33.49 56.19
C ASP A 213 -18.15 32.71 55.53
N CYS A 214 -17.18 33.40 54.95
CA CYS A 214 -16.03 32.79 54.28
C CYS A 214 -14.66 33.17 54.87
N ASP A 215 -14.59 33.99 55.91
CA ASP A 215 -13.35 34.29 56.64
C ASP A 215 -13.33 33.87 58.13
N ASP A 216 -14.42 33.26 58.61
CA ASP A 216 -14.64 32.77 59.99
C ASP A 216 -14.67 33.91 61.04
N ASP A 217 -14.88 35.16 60.60
CA ASP A 217 -15.04 36.35 61.45
C ASP A 217 -16.51 36.77 61.59
N ALA A 218 -17.18 36.11 62.54
CA ALA A 218 -18.55 36.40 62.94
C ALA A 218 -18.82 37.86 63.36
N ALA A 219 -17.82 38.73 63.52
CA ALA A 219 -18.03 40.16 63.75
C ALA A 219 -18.42 40.94 62.47
N ASN A 220 -18.05 40.44 61.28
CA ASN A 220 -18.36 41.10 60.00
C ASN A 220 -19.63 40.54 59.32
N GLY A 221 -20.04 39.32 59.67
CA GLY A 221 -21.32 38.71 59.28
C GLY A 221 -21.15 37.58 58.26
N CYS A 222 -22.16 37.38 57.40
CA CYS A 222 -22.00 36.55 56.20
C CYS A 222 -21.76 37.47 55.01
N GLU A 223 -20.52 37.58 54.57
CA GLU A 223 -20.01 38.65 53.70
C GLU A 223 -19.96 38.26 52.22
N THR A 224 -19.97 36.96 51.90
CA THR A 224 -19.82 36.44 50.54
C THR A 224 -21.16 36.00 49.93
N GLN A 225 -21.45 36.49 48.72
CA GLN A 225 -22.66 36.14 47.95
C GLN A 225 -22.48 34.87 47.10
N LEU A 226 -23.28 33.84 47.41
CA LEU A 226 -23.19 32.49 46.84
C LEU A 226 -23.82 32.32 45.45
N ASN A 227 -24.34 33.39 44.86
CA ASN A 227 -24.94 33.43 43.53
C ASN A 227 -24.01 34.06 42.47
N THR A 228 -22.78 34.40 42.85
CA THR A 228 -21.77 35.02 41.97
C THR A 228 -20.93 33.96 41.27
N VAL A 229 -20.39 34.27 40.08
CA VAL A 229 -19.43 33.37 39.40
C VAL A 229 -18.11 33.20 40.16
N ALA A 230 -17.83 34.08 41.12
CA ALA A 230 -16.65 34.00 41.97
C ALA A 230 -16.83 33.05 43.17
N ASN A 231 -18.05 32.84 43.66
CA ASN A 231 -18.34 32.07 44.87
C ASN A 231 -19.62 31.23 44.70
N CYS A 232 -19.76 30.52 43.59
CA CYS A 232 -21.00 29.86 43.22
C CYS A 232 -21.28 28.66 44.13
N GLY A 233 -22.27 28.79 45.02
CA GLY A 233 -22.64 27.75 45.98
C GLY A 233 -21.70 27.57 47.18
N GLY A 234 -20.59 28.30 47.25
CA GLY A 234 -19.66 28.24 48.38
C GLY A 234 -18.46 29.20 48.28
N CYS A 235 -17.61 29.17 49.29
CA CYS A 235 -16.46 30.05 49.48
C CYS A 235 -15.25 29.66 48.62
N SER A 236 -14.95 30.40 47.55
CA SER A 236 -13.84 30.06 46.61
C SER A 236 -12.43 30.18 47.21
N ASN A 237 -12.27 31.01 48.24
CA ASN A 237 -11.06 31.13 49.03
C ASN A 237 -10.81 29.91 49.95
N LEU A 238 -11.85 29.11 50.23
CA LEU A 238 -11.75 27.87 51.01
C LEU A 238 -11.69 26.64 50.10
N ASP A 239 -12.40 26.64 48.97
CA ASP A 239 -12.34 25.58 47.95
C ASP A 239 -12.57 26.17 46.54
N SER A 240 -11.55 26.05 45.68
CA SER A 240 -11.54 26.67 44.35
C SER A 240 -12.64 26.20 43.41
N LYS A 241 -13.30 25.05 43.67
CA LYS A 241 -14.42 24.56 42.84
C LYS A 241 -15.62 25.51 42.78
N PHE A 242 -15.72 26.42 43.75
CA PHE A 242 -16.78 27.43 43.80
C PHE A 242 -16.47 28.68 42.94
N ALA A 243 -15.24 28.84 42.45
CA ALA A 243 -14.93 29.85 41.43
C ALA A 243 -15.14 29.24 40.03
N CYS A 244 -16.16 29.70 39.32
CA CYS A 244 -16.44 29.22 37.96
C CYS A 244 -15.38 29.73 36.98
N SER A 245 -14.80 28.84 36.18
CA SER A 245 -13.70 29.19 35.27
C SER A 245 -14.17 30.10 34.13
N SER A 246 -13.34 31.08 33.77
CA SER A 246 -13.48 31.86 32.54
C SER A 246 -12.50 31.44 31.45
N ALA A 247 -11.85 30.27 31.59
CA ALA A 247 -10.94 29.73 30.58
C ALA A 247 -11.70 29.37 29.31
N ASN A 248 -11.49 30.15 28.25
CA ASN A 248 -12.08 29.98 26.91
C ASN A 248 -13.62 29.84 26.88
N GLY A 249 -14.33 30.42 27.87
CA GLY A 249 -15.78 30.30 27.98
C GLY A 249 -16.41 31.40 28.84
N THR A 250 -17.73 31.48 28.81
CA THR A 250 -18.53 32.40 29.64
C THR A 250 -19.19 31.60 30.77
N PRO A 251 -18.70 31.70 32.02
CA PRO A 251 -19.33 31.03 33.16
C PRO A 251 -20.64 31.70 33.58
N THR A 252 -21.54 30.92 34.17
CA THR A 252 -22.78 31.39 34.81
C THR A 252 -23.05 30.56 36.06
N CYS A 253 -23.30 31.22 37.19
CA CYS A 253 -23.75 30.57 38.41
C CYS A 253 -25.27 30.42 38.41
N THR A 254 -25.79 29.20 38.50
CA THR A 254 -27.24 28.94 38.59
C THR A 254 -27.51 27.95 39.72
N GLY A 255 -28.33 28.35 40.69
CA GLY A 255 -28.73 27.47 41.80
C GLY A 255 -27.57 27.00 42.70
N GLY A 256 -26.45 27.74 42.73
CA GLY A 256 -25.23 27.33 43.44
C GLY A 256 -24.37 26.32 42.68
N GLN A 257 -24.62 26.12 41.38
CA GLN A 257 -23.77 25.32 40.50
C GLN A 257 -23.17 26.18 39.39
N CYS A 258 -21.87 26.01 39.15
CA CYS A 258 -21.22 26.57 37.96
C CYS A 258 -21.72 25.87 36.69
N THR A 259 -21.86 26.65 35.63
CA THR A 259 -22.11 26.19 34.26
C THR A 259 -21.27 27.04 33.33
N ILE A 260 -20.77 26.51 32.21
CA ILE A 260 -19.95 27.28 31.26
C ILE A 260 -20.47 27.15 29.83
N ALA A 261 -20.50 28.28 29.12
CA ALA A 261 -20.75 28.33 27.68
C ALA A 261 -19.43 28.57 26.94
N CYS A 262 -18.87 27.54 26.32
CA CYS A 262 -17.58 27.62 25.66
C CYS A 262 -17.56 28.58 24.46
N ALA A 263 -16.41 29.24 24.26
CA ALA A 263 -16.14 30.03 23.07
C ALA A 263 -16.06 29.12 21.84
N SER A 264 -16.41 29.66 20.67
CA SER A 264 -16.42 28.92 19.40
C SER A 264 -15.07 28.24 19.12
N GLY A 265 -15.04 26.90 19.17
CA GLY A 265 -13.85 26.09 18.93
C GLY A 265 -13.18 25.54 20.18
N PHE A 266 -13.66 25.91 21.37
CA PHE A 266 -13.29 25.26 22.63
C PHE A 266 -14.44 24.39 23.14
N ALA A 267 -14.09 23.37 23.92
CA ALA A 267 -15.03 22.52 24.62
C ALA A 267 -14.54 22.25 26.04
N ASP A 268 -15.50 22.00 26.92
CA ASP A 268 -15.37 21.41 28.25
C ASP A 268 -15.44 19.89 28.04
N CYS A 269 -14.33 19.17 28.25
CA CYS A 269 -14.22 17.74 27.93
C CYS A 269 -14.02 16.82 29.14
N ASP A 270 -13.60 17.35 30.30
CA ASP A 270 -13.64 16.63 31.58
C ASP A 270 -15.01 16.72 32.28
N GLY A 271 -15.83 17.72 31.95
CA GLY A 271 -17.15 17.96 32.52
C GLY A 271 -17.13 18.86 33.77
N ASP A 272 -16.00 19.50 34.08
CA ASP A 272 -15.82 20.37 35.25
C ASP A 272 -15.77 21.87 34.87
N PRO A 273 -16.88 22.63 35.05
CA PRO A 273 -16.89 24.07 34.80
C PRO A 273 -15.98 24.90 35.74
N ALA A 274 -15.30 24.29 36.71
CA ALA A 274 -14.22 24.90 37.48
C ALA A 274 -12.83 24.80 36.79
N THR A 275 -12.63 23.89 35.83
CA THR A 275 -11.45 23.90 34.93
C THR A 275 -11.71 24.81 33.74
N GLY A 276 -12.89 24.67 33.11
CA GLY A 276 -13.41 25.55 32.07
C GLY A 276 -13.54 24.86 30.71
N CYS A 277 -13.24 25.56 29.62
CA CYS A 277 -13.21 24.97 28.28
C CYS A 277 -11.74 24.75 27.88
N GLU A 278 -11.18 23.63 28.34
CA GLU A 278 -9.77 23.31 28.36
C GLU A 278 -9.24 22.83 26.99
N VAL A 279 -10.10 22.21 26.17
CA VAL A 279 -9.72 21.62 24.87
C VAL A 279 -10.02 22.56 23.70
N ASN A 280 -9.00 22.86 22.89
CA ASN A 280 -9.13 23.56 21.61
C ASN A 280 -9.43 22.59 20.46
N THR A 281 -10.71 22.26 20.28
CA THR A 281 -11.20 21.33 19.24
C THR A 281 -10.90 21.76 17.79
N GLN A 282 -10.40 22.98 17.55
CA GLN A 282 -10.04 23.47 16.21
C GLN A 282 -8.61 23.10 15.79
N GLN A 283 -7.76 22.74 16.75
CA GLN A 283 -6.30 22.58 16.57
C GLN A 283 -5.70 21.38 17.32
N ASP A 284 -6.36 20.87 18.37
CA ASP A 284 -5.91 19.68 19.08
C ASP A 284 -6.12 18.42 18.21
N VAL A 285 -5.02 17.72 17.95
CA VAL A 285 -4.97 16.49 17.14
C VAL A 285 -5.64 15.31 17.86
N LEU A 286 -5.76 15.34 19.19
CA LEU A 286 -6.42 14.31 19.99
C LEU A 286 -7.93 14.52 20.13
N HIS A 287 -8.42 15.72 19.78
CA HIS A 287 -9.80 16.18 20.04
C HIS A 287 -10.37 17.00 18.88
N CYS A 288 -10.04 16.60 17.65
CA CYS A 288 -10.31 17.41 16.47
C CYS A 288 -11.79 17.38 16.09
N GLY A 289 -12.47 18.51 16.36
CA GLY A 289 -13.92 18.64 16.19
C GLY A 289 -14.77 18.17 17.40
N GLY A 290 -14.17 17.64 18.48
CA GLY A 290 -14.93 17.24 19.67
C GLY A 290 -14.14 16.53 20.77
N CYS A 291 -14.78 16.32 21.92
CA CYS A 291 -14.19 15.73 23.13
C CYS A 291 -14.02 14.21 23.07
N GLY A 292 -12.86 13.71 23.48
CA GLY A 292 -12.55 12.28 23.62
C GLY A 292 -11.91 11.64 22.38
N PRO A 293 -11.32 10.43 22.55
CA PRO A 293 -10.40 9.82 21.59
C PRO A 293 -11.03 9.42 20.24
N GLN A 294 -12.36 9.37 20.15
CA GLN A 294 -13.08 9.17 18.88
C GLN A 294 -12.99 10.37 17.92
N TYR A 295 -12.45 11.50 18.38
CA TYR A 295 -12.09 12.67 17.57
C TYR A 295 -10.57 12.83 17.40
N ALA A 296 -9.77 11.86 17.84
CA ALA A 296 -8.33 11.86 17.63
C ALA A 296 -8.00 11.52 16.17
N CYS A 297 -7.21 12.35 15.50
CA CYS A 297 -6.75 12.09 14.14
C CYS A 297 -5.75 10.92 14.13
N SER A 298 -5.82 10.05 13.11
CA SER A 298 -4.96 8.86 13.06
C SER A 298 -3.48 9.22 12.89
N THR A 299 -2.62 8.51 13.62
CA THR A 299 -1.16 8.52 13.44
C THR A 299 -0.65 7.32 12.62
N THR A 300 -1.55 6.48 12.11
CA THR A 300 -1.21 5.25 11.38
C THR A 300 -0.54 5.59 10.05
N ASN A 301 0.78 5.39 10.01
CA ASN A 301 1.65 5.61 8.85
C ASN A 301 1.63 7.04 8.28
N GLY A 302 1.34 8.06 9.10
CA GLY A 302 1.31 9.46 8.67
C GLY A 302 1.41 10.45 9.82
N THR A 303 1.60 11.72 9.47
CA THR A 303 1.57 12.85 10.42
C THR A 303 0.21 13.56 10.32
N PRO A 304 -0.68 13.41 11.32
CA PRO A 304 -1.94 14.13 11.34
C PRO A 304 -1.77 15.61 11.71
N THR A 305 -2.76 16.38 11.31
CA THR A 305 -2.96 17.79 11.61
C THR A 305 -4.45 18.02 11.85
N CYS A 306 -4.81 18.88 12.81
CA CYS A 306 -6.17 19.35 12.98
C CYS A 306 -6.25 20.80 12.49
N THR A 307 -7.25 21.14 11.69
CA THR A 307 -7.48 22.53 11.26
C THR A 307 -8.97 22.74 11.00
N GLY A 308 -9.58 23.69 11.71
CA GLY A 308 -11.01 23.96 11.54
C GLY A 308 -11.92 22.88 12.13
N GLY A 309 -11.41 22.07 13.08
CA GLY A 309 -12.12 20.92 13.64
C GLY A 309 -12.22 19.73 12.68
N VAL A 310 -11.41 19.72 11.62
CA VAL A 310 -11.30 18.63 10.65
C VAL A 310 -9.87 18.10 10.67
N CYS A 311 -9.73 16.77 10.75
CA CYS A 311 -8.44 16.09 10.61
C CYS A 311 -7.96 16.14 9.16
N SER A 312 -6.64 16.23 8.98
CA SER A 312 -5.97 15.93 7.71
C SER A 312 -4.64 15.23 7.99
N ILE A 313 -4.28 14.23 7.19
CA ILE A 313 -3.07 13.42 7.40
C ILE A 313 -2.11 13.53 6.21
N ALA A 314 -0.83 13.77 6.51
CA ALA A 314 0.26 13.67 5.54
C ALA A 314 0.90 12.28 5.67
N CYS A 315 0.68 11.41 4.69
CA CYS A 315 1.21 10.05 4.71
C CYS A 315 2.75 10.01 4.70
N ALA A 316 3.32 9.04 5.41
CA ALA A 316 4.75 8.76 5.38
C ALA A 316 5.17 8.26 3.98
N PRO A 317 6.44 8.47 3.56
CA PRO A 317 6.92 8.01 2.27
C PRO A 317 6.70 6.51 2.06
N GLY A 318 6.00 6.16 0.97
CA GLY A 318 5.63 4.77 0.65
C GLY A 318 4.24 4.34 1.14
N PHE A 319 3.48 5.22 1.81
CA PHE A 319 2.09 5.00 2.19
C PHE A 319 1.15 5.98 1.48
N GLU A 320 -0.09 5.55 1.25
CA GLU A 320 -1.17 6.36 0.70
C GLU A 320 -2.47 6.07 1.47
N ASN A 321 -3.30 7.09 1.66
CA ASN A 321 -4.66 6.98 2.18
C ASN A 321 -5.60 6.74 0.99
N CYS A 322 -6.42 5.69 1.04
CA CYS A 322 -7.14 5.20 -0.15
C CYS A 322 -8.62 5.56 -0.23
N ASP A 323 -9.29 5.77 0.89
CA ASP A 323 -10.69 6.19 0.97
C ASP A 323 -10.82 7.71 1.14
N ASN A 324 -9.71 8.40 1.42
CA ASN A 324 -9.59 9.81 1.82
C ASN A 324 -10.16 10.10 3.23
N ASP A 325 -10.21 9.09 4.11
CA ASP A 325 -10.63 9.25 5.51
C ASP A 325 -9.41 9.48 6.43
N PRO A 326 -9.18 10.67 7.00
CA PRO A 326 -8.06 10.91 7.91
C PRO A 326 -8.23 10.24 9.31
N ALA A 327 -9.37 9.59 9.59
CA ALA A 327 -9.65 8.93 10.86
C ALA A 327 -9.09 7.49 10.96
N ASN A 328 -8.82 6.81 9.84
CA ASN A 328 -8.14 5.50 9.84
C ASN A 328 -6.62 5.64 9.57
N GLY A 329 -6.18 6.53 8.69
CA GLY A 329 -4.79 6.99 8.59
C GLY A 329 -4.19 6.96 7.19
N CYS A 330 -3.20 6.10 6.95
CA CYS A 330 -2.68 5.78 5.61
C CYS A 330 -2.47 4.27 5.51
N GLU A 331 -3.44 3.58 4.91
CA GLU A 331 -3.68 2.15 5.05
C GLU A 331 -2.81 1.33 4.09
N ALA A 332 -2.54 1.89 2.90
CA ALA A 332 -1.91 1.15 1.82
C ALA A 332 -0.41 1.41 1.74
N GLN A 333 0.36 0.33 1.91
CA GLN A 333 1.76 0.29 1.50
C GLN A 333 1.85 0.24 -0.03
N MET A 334 2.40 1.29 -0.63
CA MET A 334 2.52 1.47 -2.09
C MET A 334 3.60 0.58 -2.74
N ASN A 335 4.25 -0.30 -1.98
CA ASN A 335 5.24 -1.27 -2.46
C ASN A 335 4.69 -2.71 -2.51
N THR A 336 3.36 -2.89 -2.41
CA THR A 336 2.72 -4.21 -2.38
C THR A 336 2.30 -4.66 -3.78
N ALA A 337 2.08 -5.98 -3.95
CA ALA A 337 1.60 -6.52 -5.23
C ALA A 337 0.17 -6.08 -5.60
N THR A 338 -0.63 -5.62 -4.62
CA THR A 338 -2.02 -5.16 -4.79
C THR A 338 -2.16 -3.64 -4.89
N SER A 339 -1.25 -2.88 -4.28
CA SER A 339 -1.15 -1.42 -4.37
C SER A 339 0.29 -1.03 -4.68
N CYS A 340 0.64 -0.97 -5.96
CA CYS A 340 1.97 -0.63 -6.45
C CYS A 340 1.96 0.74 -7.12
N GLY A 341 2.68 1.71 -6.53
CA GLY A 341 2.64 3.10 -7.01
C GLY A 341 1.27 3.76 -6.81
N GLY A 342 0.48 3.22 -5.88
CA GLY A 342 -0.75 3.80 -5.35
C GLY A 342 -1.88 2.80 -5.09
N CYS A 343 -2.92 3.29 -4.43
CA CYS A 343 -4.11 2.56 -3.99
C CYS A 343 -4.77 1.74 -5.11
N GLY A 344 -4.93 0.44 -4.86
CA GLY A 344 -5.69 -0.45 -5.75
C GLY A 344 -5.09 -0.66 -7.13
N LYS A 345 -3.81 -0.33 -7.33
CA LYS A 345 -3.04 -0.58 -8.56
C LYS A 345 -2.28 -1.90 -8.42
N PRO A 346 -2.84 -3.07 -8.82
CA PRO A 346 -2.11 -4.32 -8.76
C PRO A 346 -0.92 -4.29 -9.73
N CYS A 347 0.23 -4.83 -9.31
CA CYS A 347 1.38 -5.01 -10.18
C CYS A 347 1.17 -6.24 -11.07
N ALA A 348 0.33 -6.07 -12.09
CA ALA A 348 -0.03 -7.10 -13.07
C ALA A 348 0.09 -6.58 -14.52
N PRO A 349 1.32 -6.35 -15.03
CA PRO A 349 1.56 -6.01 -16.43
C PRO A 349 1.12 -7.15 -17.34
N ALA A 350 0.62 -6.84 -18.53
CA ALA A 350 0.13 -7.85 -19.46
C ALA A 350 1.26 -8.84 -19.82
N ASN A 351 1.02 -10.14 -19.66
CA ASN A 351 1.95 -11.23 -20.03
C ASN A 351 3.36 -11.15 -19.39
N ALA A 352 3.54 -10.45 -18.28
CA ALA A 352 4.74 -10.57 -17.45
C ALA A 352 4.67 -11.84 -16.58
N ALA A 353 5.77 -12.57 -16.44
CA ALA A 353 5.80 -13.85 -15.71
C ALA A 353 6.26 -13.70 -14.24
N ASP A 354 7.05 -12.67 -13.93
CA ASP A 354 7.70 -12.43 -12.63
C ASP A 354 7.48 -10.99 -12.12
N ALA A 355 6.29 -10.44 -12.40
CA ALA A 355 5.90 -9.10 -11.99
C ALA A 355 5.96 -8.91 -10.46
N THR A 356 6.71 -7.89 -10.03
CA THR A 356 6.97 -7.55 -8.63
C THR A 356 6.95 -6.03 -8.46
N CYS A 357 6.45 -5.56 -7.31
CA CYS A 357 6.50 -4.13 -6.99
C CYS A 357 7.81 -3.80 -6.30
N GLN A 358 8.62 -2.92 -6.88
CA GLN A 358 9.87 -2.43 -6.30
C GLN A 358 9.79 -0.91 -6.11
N SER A 359 9.83 -0.46 -4.85
CA SER A 359 9.78 0.97 -4.47
C SER A 359 8.62 1.75 -5.11
N GLY A 360 7.45 1.12 -5.25
CA GLY A 360 6.27 1.74 -5.88
C GLY A 360 6.30 1.80 -7.40
N THR A 361 7.27 1.16 -8.06
CA THR A 361 7.26 0.91 -9.50
C THR A 361 6.99 -0.58 -9.74
N CYS A 362 6.07 -0.90 -10.66
CA CYS A 362 5.86 -2.28 -11.05
C CYS A 362 6.95 -2.69 -12.06
N THR A 363 7.64 -3.79 -11.77
CA THR A 363 8.82 -4.25 -12.52
C THR A 363 8.72 -5.75 -12.80
N PHE A 364 9.29 -6.20 -13.92
CA PHE A 364 9.40 -7.62 -14.26
C PHE A 364 10.72 -7.84 -15.02
N THR A 365 11.20 -9.08 -15.06
CA THR A 365 12.42 -9.48 -15.77
C THR A 365 12.13 -10.43 -16.92
N THR A 366 11.05 -11.22 -16.84
CA THR A 366 10.71 -12.23 -17.85
C THR A 366 9.26 -12.13 -18.34
N CYS A 367 9.09 -12.32 -19.64
CA CYS A 367 7.78 -12.45 -20.26
C CYS A 367 7.27 -13.89 -20.17
N VAL A 368 5.95 -14.05 -20.16
CA VAL A 368 5.28 -15.33 -20.41
C VAL A 368 5.73 -15.86 -21.78
N SER A 369 5.99 -17.17 -21.86
CA SER A 369 6.49 -17.81 -23.08
C SER A 369 5.58 -17.49 -24.28
N GLY A 370 6.19 -16.97 -25.35
CA GLY A 370 5.48 -16.52 -26.54
C GLY A 370 5.17 -15.02 -26.58
N TYR A 371 5.50 -14.24 -25.55
CA TYR A 371 5.42 -12.79 -25.54
C TYR A 371 6.78 -12.12 -25.40
N ALA A 372 6.88 -10.86 -25.82
CA ALA A 372 8.03 -9.98 -25.61
C ALA A 372 7.57 -8.57 -25.27
N ASN A 373 8.41 -7.86 -24.52
CA ASN A 373 8.36 -6.41 -24.41
C ASN A 373 9.17 -5.81 -25.57
N CYS A 374 8.56 -4.96 -26.39
CA CYS A 374 9.15 -4.44 -27.63
C CYS A 374 9.33 -2.91 -27.67
N ASP A 375 8.70 -2.16 -26.78
CA ASP A 375 8.94 -0.72 -26.59
C ASP A 375 9.94 -0.39 -25.46
N GLY A 376 10.28 -1.37 -24.62
CA GLY A 376 11.17 -1.25 -23.46
C GLY A 376 10.48 -0.83 -22.15
N SER A 377 9.16 -0.67 -22.14
CA SER A 377 8.42 -0.11 -21.01
C SER A 377 7.85 -1.17 -20.07
N ALA A 378 8.28 -1.15 -18.80
CA ALA A 378 7.76 -2.06 -17.77
C ALA A 378 6.27 -1.84 -17.44
N ALA A 379 5.71 -0.66 -17.78
CA ALA A 379 4.37 -0.24 -17.34
C ALA A 379 3.20 -0.93 -18.09
N ASN A 380 3.42 -1.38 -19.32
CA ASN A 380 2.44 -2.06 -20.18
C ASN A 380 2.69 -3.57 -20.31
N GLY A 381 3.85 -4.07 -19.87
CA GLY A 381 4.14 -5.51 -19.78
C GLY A 381 4.90 -6.05 -20.98
N CYS A 382 4.53 -7.25 -21.43
CA CYS A 382 5.00 -7.87 -22.66
C CYS A 382 3.84 -7.82 -23.67
N GLU A 383 3.75 -6.68 -24.34
CA GLU A 383 2.62 -6.23 -25.15
C GLU A 383 2.55 -6.90 -26.53
N VAL A 384 3.63 -7.53 -26.98
CA VAL A 384 3.71 -8.21 -28.29
C VAL A 384 3.75 -9.73 -28.13
N GLU A 385 2.79 -10.41 -28.73
CA GLU A 385 2.89 -11.86 -28.95
C GLU A 385 3.92 -12.14 -30.06
N VAL A 386 5.00 -12.86 -29.72
CA VAL A 386 6.04 -13.29 -30.66
C VAL A 386 5.89 -14.75 -31.11
N ALA A 387 4.97 -15.52 -30.51
CA ALA A 387 4.72 -16.92 -30.86
C ALA A 387 4.02 -17.11 -32.21
N THR A 388 3.04 -16.25 -32.54
CA THR A 388 2.24 -16.33 -33.78
C THR A 388 2.18 -15.04 -34.61
N SER A 389 2.73 -13.91 -34.12
CA SER A 389 2.72 -12.67 -34.90
C SER A 389 3.63 -12.75 -36.12
N ASN A 390 3.02 -12.66 -37.30
CA ASN A 390 3.71 -12.55 -38.58
C ASN A 390 4.59 -11.29 -38.73
N ALA A 391 4.51 -10.32 -37.80
CA ALA A 391 5.31 -9.09 -37.80
C ALA A 391 6.44 -9.09 -36.74
N HIS A 392 6.35 -9.94 -35.71
CA HIS A 392 7.29 -9.99 -34.57
C HIS A 392 7.69 -11.44 -34.24
N CYS A 393 7.91 -12.27 -35.26
CA CYS A 393 8.03 -13.70 -35.04
C CYS A 393 9.31 -14.09 -34.31
N GLY A 394 9.18 -14.72 -33.14
CA GLY A 394 10.29 -15.10 -32.25
C GLY A 394 10.99 -13.94 -31.55
N ARG A 395 10.83 -12.70 -32.02
CA ARG A 395 11.32 -11.46 -31.41
C ARG A 395 10.69 -10.22 -32.05
N CYS A 396 10.73 -9.11 -31.33
CA CYS A 396 10.34 -7.78 -31.78
C CYS A 396 10.88 -7.42 -33.18
N GLY A 397 10.02 -6.87 -34.04
CA GLY A 397 10.42 -6.33 -35.34
C GLY A 397 10.98 -7.35 -36.34
N ASN A 398 10.67 -8.64 -36.18
CA ASN A 398 11.08 -9.73 -37.07
C ASN A 398 9.90 -10.22 -37.93
N PRO A 399 9.52 -9.50 -39.01
CA PRO A 399 8.43 -9.90 -39.87
C PRO A 399 8.78 -11.14 -40.70
N CYS A 400 7.81 -12.03 -40.85
CA CYS A 400 7.97 -13.26 -41.61
C CYS A 400 7.95 -13.00 -43.13
N PRO A 401 8.88 -13.60 -43.92
CA PRO A 401 8.89 -13.48 -45.38
C PRO A 401 7.57 -13.84 -46.06
N ALA A 402 7.32 -13.27 -47.24
CA ALA A 402 6.10 -13.55 -48.01
C ALA A 402 5.92 -15.06 -48.28
N GLY A 403 4.76 -15.60 -47.91
CA GLY A 403 4.44 -17.04 -47.98
C GLY A 403 4.75 -17.85 -46.70
N THR A 404 5.35 -17.23 -45.68
CA THR A 404 5.53 -17.86 -44.35
C THR A 404 4.52 -17.37 -43.32
N GLN A 405 4.24 -18.20 -42.32
CA GLN A 405 3.49 -17.86 -41.12
C GLN A 405 4.34 -18.06 -39.89
N CYS A 406 4.15 -17.23 -38.85
CA CYS A 406 4.80 -17.46 -37.57
C CYS A 406 4.11 -18.61 -36.83
N GLN A 407 4.87 -19.66 -36.49
CA GLN A 407 4.38 -20.77 -35.67
C GLN A 407 5.47 -21.17 -34.66
N GLY A 408 5.14 -21.10 -33.37
CA GLY A 408 6.08 -21.38 -32.28
C GLY A 408 7.28 -20.43 -32.24
N GLY A 409 7.09 -19.17 -32.64
CA GLY A 409 8.17 -18.18 -32.73
C GLY A 409 9.15 -18.40 -33.88
N SER A 410 8.81 -19.23 -34.87
CA SER A 410 9.59 -19.43 -36.09
C SER A 410 8.74 -19.18 -37.33
N CYS A 411 9.30 -18.51 -38.34
CA CYS A 411 8.63 -18.33 -39.64
C CYS A 411 8.66 -19.65 -40.42
N GLN A 412 7.58 -20.41 -40.36
CA GLN A 412 7.41 -21.67 -41.08
C GLN A 412 6.71 -21.41 -42.42
N CYS A 413 6.92 -22.28 -43.40
CA CYS A 413 6.16 -22.20 -44.64
C CYS A 413 4.68 -22.46 -44.37
N SER A 414 3.84 -21.46 -44.68
CA SER A 414 2.40 -21.57 -44.48
C SER A 414 1.86 -22.73 -45.29
N ALA A 415 0.88 -23.48 -44.76
CA ALA A 415 0.14 -24.45 -45.55
C ALA A 415 -0.76 -23.71 -46.55
N VAL A 416 -0.19 -23.29 -47.69
CA VAL A 416 -0.87 -22.44 -48.68
C VAL A 416 -2.13 -23.14 -49.20
N ALA A 417 -3.29 -22.58 -48.85
CA ALA A 417 -4.60 -23.05 -49.31
C ALA A 417 -4.73 -22.88 -50.83
N GLY A 418 -4.33 -23.91 -51.58
CA GLY A 418 -4.32 -23.94 -53.05
C GLY A 418 -3.11 -24.61 -53.67
N SER A 419 -1.96 -24.65 -52.98
CA SER A 419 -0.77 -25.41 -53.40
C SER A 419 -0.39 -26.39 -52.28
N GLY A 420 -0.73 -27.66 -52.48
CA GLY A 420 -0.69 -28.69 -51.44
C GLY A 420 0.64 -28.74 -50.69
N ALA A 421 0.62 -28.30 -49.43
CA ALA A 421 1.77 -28.27 -48.55
C ALA A 421 2.14 -29.70 -48.10
N THR A 422 2.92 -30.37 -48.95
CA THR A 422 3.66 -31.58 -48.59
C THR A 422 4.65 -31.27 -47.46
N SER A 423 5.00 -32.28 -46.68
CA SER A 423 6.03 -32.22 -45.62
C SER A 423 7.46 -31.94 -46.13
N SER A 424 7.61 -31.64 -47.41
CA SER A 424 8.85 -31.26 -48.12
C SER A 424 8.96 -29.76 -48.40
N ALA A 425 7.94 -28.94 -48.07
CA ALA A 425 8.02 -27.49 -48.17
C ALA A 425 8.98 -26.90 -47.12
N MET A 426 10.06 -26.27 -47.55
CA MET A 426 11.09 -25.68 -46.68
C MET A 426 11.37 -24.22 -47.06
N LEU A 427 11.76 -23.42 -46.06
CA LEU A 427 12.19 -22.04 -46.28
C LEU A 427 13.66 -22.04 -46.77
N CYS A 428 13.85 -21.82 -48.06
CA CYS A 428 15.17 -21.76 -48.70
C CYS A 428 15.41 -20.36 -49.27
N ASP A 429 16.55 -19.74 -48.92
CA ASP A 429 16.98 -18.43 -49.45
C ASP A 429 15.91 -17.32 -49.32
N GLY A 430 15.10 -17.38 -48.26
CA GLY A 430 14.01 -16.43 -47.96
C GLY A 430 12.66 -16.75 -48.63
N ALA A 431 12.55 -17.80 -49.43
CA ALA A 431 11.33 -18.22 -50.10
C ALA A 431 10.90 -19.65 -49.74
N CYS A 432 9.60 -19.92 -49.72
CA CYS A 432 9.09 -21.27 -49.54
C CYS A 432 9.24 -22.10 -50.81
N VAL A 433 9.93 -23.24 -50.68
CA VAL A 433 10.27 -24.14 -51.78
C VAL A 433 9.85 -25.56 -51.42
N ASP A 434 9.02 -26.18 -52.27
CA ASP A 434 8.83 -27.63 -52.20
C ASP A 434 10.10 -28.36 -52.65
N THR A 435 10.79 -28.98 -51.70
CA THR A 435 11.99 -29.77 -51.95
C THR A 435 11.69 -31.12 -52.62
N ALA A 436 10.43 -31.52 -52.77
CA ALA A 436 10.06 -32.75 -53.48
C ALA A 436 10.02 -32.60 -55.01
N SER A 437 9.84 -31.38 -55.53
CA SER A 437 9.71 -31.08 -56.96
C SER A 437 10.66 -30.00 -57.49
N ASN A 438 11.24 -29.14 -56.65
CA ASN A 438 12.12 -28.06 -57.12
C ASN A 438 13.55 -28.55 -57.41
N ALA A 439 13.91 -28.60 -58.70
CA ALA A 439 15.23 -29.03 -59.18
C ALA A 439 16.44 -28.17 -58.72
N LYS A 440 16.24 -27.05 -58.03
CA LYS A 440 17.32 -26.28 -57.36
C LYS A 440 17.50 -26.64 -55.87
N HIS A 441 16.52 -27.28 -55.24
CA HIS A 441 16.47 -27.56 -53.79
C HIS A 441 15.96 -28.99 -53.53
N CYS A 442 16.34 -29.96 -54.36
CA CYS A 442 15.78 -31.30 -54.37
C CYS A 442 16.22 -32.13 -53.16
N GLY A 443 15.28 -32.47 -52.29
CA GLY A 443 15.56 -33.12 -51.00
C GLY A 443 16.31 -32.23 -50.00
N GLY A 444 16.25 -30.90 -50.15
CA GLY A 444 16.81 -29.92 -49.22
C GLY A 444 17.35 -28.65 -49.91
N CYS A 445 17.41 -27.54 -49.17
CA CYS A 445 17.89 -26.27 -49.70
C CYS A 445 19.30 -26.38 -50.34
N GLY A 446 19.50 -25.73 -51.48
CA GLY A 446 20.76 -25.73 -52.23
C GLY A 446 21.10 -27.04 -52.98
N LYS A 447 20.37 -28.14 -52.77
CA LYS A 447 20.57 -29.41 -53.48
C LYS A 447 20.05 -29.33 -54.92
N LYS A 448 20.82 -28.68 -55.78
CA LYS A 448 20.51 -28.55 -57.21
C LYS A 448 20.79 -29.86 -57.95
N CYS A 449 19.80 -30.35 -58.72
CA CYS A 449 20.00 -31.49 -59.61
C CYS A 449 20.92 -31.14 -60.80
N PRO A 450 21.63 -32.13 -61.39
CA PRO A 450 22.41 -31.92 -62.61
C PRO A 450 21.57 -31.45 -63.81
N LYS A 451 22.23 -31.12 -64.93
CA LYS A 451 21.54 -30.58 -66.12
C LYS A 451 20.59 -31.62 -66.71
N ASN A 452 19.39 -31.17 -67.09
CA ASN A 452 18.32 -31.98 -67.69
C ASN A 452 17.80 -33.12 -66.77
N VAL A 453 17.97 -33.00 -65.46
CA VAL A 453 17.45 -33.93 -64.44
C VAL A 453 16.24 -33.31 -63.73
N THR A 454 15.17 -34.08 -63.55
CA THR A 454 13.98 -33.64 -62.80
C THR A 454 14.10 -33.93 -61.31
N CYS A 455 13.47 -33.14 -60.45
CA CYS A 455 13.28 -33.53 -59.04
C CYS A 455 11.93 -34.22 -58.89
N GLN A 456 11.91 -35.39 -58.24
CA GLN A 456 10.70 -36.18 -58.04
C GLN A 456 10.78 -36.90 -56.69
N GLY A 457 9.83 -36.61 -55.80
CA GLY A 457 9.78 -37.20 -54.46
C GLY A 457 10.99 -36.84 -53.58
N GLY A 458 11.65 -35.72 -53.87
CA GLY A 458 12.84 -35.27 -53.12
C GLY A 458 14.15 -35.91 -53.57
N SER A 459 14.14 -36.66 -54.67
CA SER A 459 15.35 -37.18 -55.32
C SER A 459 15.45 -36.70 -56.76
N CYS A 460 16.68 -36.51 -57.25
CA CYS A 460 16.92 -36.19 -58.64
C CYS A 460 16.70 -37.47 -59.49
N SER A 461 15.73 -37.44 -60.40
CA SER A 461 15.29 -38.57 -61.21
C SER A 461 15.49 -38.31 -62.70
N CYS A 462 15.67 -39.40 -63.47
CA CYS A 462 15.87 -39.36 -64.91
C CYS A 462 14.73 -40.03 -65.68
N PRO A 463 14.40 -39.58 -66.90
CA PRO A 463 13.42 -40.22 -67.76
C PRO A 463 13.74 -41.70 -68.03
N ALA A 464 12.69 -42.52 -68.18
CA ALA A 464 12.81 -43.95 -68.43
C ALA A 464 13.74 -44.26 -69.62
N GLY A 465 14.69 -45.17 -69.43
CA GLY A 465 15.73 -45.51 -70.41
C GLY A 465 17.02 -44.68 -70.30
N THR A 466 17.11 -43.72 -69.37
CA THR A 466 18.34 -42.99 -69.03
C THR A 466 18.74 -43.19 -67.57
N ASN A 467 20.03 -43.07 -67.27
CA ASN A 467 20.59 -43.17 -65.93
C ASN A 467 21.12 -41.80 -65.47
N LEU A 468 21.06 -41.55 -64.16
CA LEU A 468 21.63 -40.34 -63.56
C LEU A 468 23.14 -40.48 -63.43
N CYS A 469 23.88 -39.51 -63.99
CA CYS A 469 25.31 -39.32 -63.80
C CYS A 469 25.59 -37.85 -63.44
N ASP A 470 26.82 -37.54 -63.01
CA ASP A 470 27.19 -36.22 -62.46
C ASP A 470 26.91 -35.05 -63.42
N GLU A 471 27.01 -35.27 -64.73
CA GLU A 471 26.73 -34.27 -65.76
C GLU A 471 25.26 -34.15 -66.20
N GLY A 472 24.42 -35.15 -65.89
CA GLY A 472 23.01 -35.20 -66.30
C GLY A 472 22.43 -36.60 -66.47
N CYS A 473 21.24 -36.68 -67.07
CA CYS A 473 20.64 -37.94 -67.50
C CYS A 473 21.27 -38.42 -68.82
N VAL A 474 21.88 -39.60 -68.83
CA VAL A 474 22.57 -40.15 -70.00
C VAL A 474 22.02 -41.54 -70.36
N ASN A 475 21.92 -41.82 -71.67
CA ASN A 475 21.53 -43.16 -72.13
C ASN A 475 22.78 -44.05 -72.19
N THR A 476 23.07 -44.75 -71.08
CA THR A 476 24.23 -45.65 -70.97
C THR A 476 24.18 -46.87 -71.91
N LYS A 477 23.10 -47.07 -72.68
CA LYS A 477 23.03 -48.09 -73.73
C LYS A 477 23.46 -47.61 -75.11
N ALA A 478 23.48 -46.30 -75.34
CA ALA A 478 23.66 -45.70 -76.67
C ALA A 478 24.73 -44.59 -76.74
N ASP A 479 25.04 -43.91 -75.63
CA ASP A 479 26.07 -42.87 -75.59
C ASP A 479 27.49 -43.49 -75.53
N PRO A 480 28.37 -43.25 -76.53
CA PRO A 480 29.76 -43.70 -76.50
C PRO A 480 30.61 -43.14 -75.35
N LYS A 481 30.16 -42.11 -74.62
CA LYS A 481 30.84 -41.58 -73.43
C LYS A 481 30.44 -42.28 -72.12
N HIS A 482 29.32 -42.99 -72.12
CA HIS A 482 28.65 -43.52 -70.92
C HIS A 482 28.27 -45.00 -71.07
N CYS A 483 29.01 -45.73 -71.90
CA CYS A 483 28.59 -47.05 -72.37
C CYS A 483 28.72 -48.10 -71.26
N GLY A 484 27.58 -48.62 -70.81
CA GLY A 484 27.50 -49.55 -69.68
C GLY A 484 27.72 -48.89 -68.32
N GLY A 485 27.67 -47.56 -68.20
CA GLY A 485 27.71 -46.83 -66.93
C GLY A 485 28.30 -45.42 -67.01
N CYS A 486 28.13 -44.63 -65.95
CA CYS A 486 28.68 -43.27 -65.84
C CYS A 486 30.19 -43.22 -66.11
N GLY A 487 30.66 -42.20 -66.85
CA GLY A 487 32.06 -42.01 -67.24
C GLY A 487 32.69 -43.06 -68.17
N LYS A 488 31.99 -44.14 -68.53
CA LYS A 488 32.56 -45.24 -69.34
C LYS A 488 32.65 -44.89 -70.83
N LYS A 489 33.65 -44.09 -71.21
CA LYS A 489 33.91 -43.77 -72.61
C LYS A 489 34.48 -44.97 -73.38
N CYS A 490 33.92 -45.25 -74.56
CA CYS A 490 34.41 -46.23 -75.51
C CYS A 490 35.74 -45.81 -76.18
N PRO A 491 36.68 -46.75 -76.42
CA PRO A 491 37.92 -46.46 -77.13
C PRO A 491 37.67 -45.88 -78.52
N LYS A 492 38.45 -44.86 -78.91
CA LYS A 492 38.45 -44.20 -80.24
C LYS A 492 37.04 -43.92 -80.82
N ASP A 493 36.10 -43.57 -79.95
CA ASP A 493 34.71 -43.23 -80.31
C ASP A 493 33.95 -44.38 -81.03
N VAL A 494 34.35 -45.63 -80.75
CA VAL A 494 33.58 -46.85 -81.06
C VAL A 494 32.15 -46.70 -80.53
N PRO A 495 31.11 -47.01 -81.32
CA PRO A 495 29.73 -46.79 -80.90
C PRO A 495 29.33 -47.71 -79.73
N CYS A 496 28.46 -47.20 -78.86
CA CYS A 496 27.82 -48.01 -77.84
C CYS A 496 26.67 -48.80 -78.45
N GLN A 497 26.61 -50.11 -78.18
CA GLN A 497 25.58 -51.02 -78.64
C GLN A 497 25.00 -51.76 -77.42
N ASP A 498 23.75 -51.45 -77.05
CA ASP A 498 23.05 -51.98 -75.87
C ASP A 498 23.85 -51.94 -74.54
N GLY A 499 24.76 -50.97 -74.40
CA GLY A 499 25.58 -50.79 -73.20
C GLY A 499 26.93 -51.50 -73.22
N SER A 500 27.33 -52.05 -74.37
CA SER A 500 28.70 -52.52 -74.63
C SER A 500 29.33 -51.73 -75.78
N CYS A 501 30.61 -51.36 -75.64
CA CYS A 501 31.36 -50.75 -76.75
C CYS A 501 31.58 -51.81 -77.84
N GLY A 502 30.95 -51.65 -79.00
CA GLY A 502 30.87 -52.71 -80.00
C GLY A 502 30.83 -52.16 -81.43
N CYS A 503 31.40 -52.93 -82.36
CA CYS A 503 31.43 -52.54 -83.77
C CYS A 503 30.16 -52.97 -84.50
N ILE A 504 29.71 -52.14 -85.44
CA ILE A 504 28.52 -52.43 -86.26
C ILE A 504 28.75 -53.65 -87.16
N ALA A 505 27.68 -54.38 -87.47
CA ALA A 505 27.72 -55.60 -88.27
C ALA A 505 28.51 -55.40 -89.58
N GLY A 506 29.47 -56.30 -89.83
CA GLY A 506 30.38 -56.21 -90.99
C GLY A 506 31.71 -55.50 -90.70
N THR A 507 31.86 -54.83 -89.56
CA THR A 507 33.14 -54.29 -89.07
C THR A 507 33.66 -55.07 -87.85
N SER A 508 34.92 -54.88 -87.47
CA SER A 508 35.53 -55.53 -86.31
C SER A 508 36.45 -54.59 -85.55
N LEU A 509 36.62 -54.83 -84.25
CA LEU A 509 37.43 -53.99 -83.37
C LEU A 509 38.92 -54.32 -83.55
N CYS A 510 39.64 -53.49 -84.30
CA CYS A 510 41.08 -53.59 -84.50
C CYS A 510 41.76 -52.29 -84.06
N ASP A 511 42.94 -52.39 -83.44
CA ASP A 511 43.69 -51.26 -82.86
C ASP A 511 42.83 -50.32 -81.99
N GLY A 512 41.74 -50.83 -81.40
CA GLY A 512 40.78 -50.09 -80.58
C GLY A 512 39.80 -49.19 -81.35
N GLY A 513 39.61 -49.40 -82.66
CA GLY A 513 38.57 -48.76 -83.49
C GLY A 513 37.86 -49.78 -84.40
N CYS A 514 36.74 -49.40 -85.00
CA CYS A 514 35.99 -50.31 -85.89
C CYS A 514 36.45 -50.21 -87.34
N VAL A 515 36.88 -51.32 -87.93
CA VAL A 515 37.40 -51.39 -89.31
C VAL A 515 36.66 -52.43 -90.14
N ASP A 516 36.47 -52.15 -91.43
CA ASP A 516 35.99 -53.12 -92.41
C ASP A 516 37.16 -53.93 -92.95
N MET A 517 37.40 -55.12 -92.38
CA MET A 517 38.48 -56.03 -92.77
C MET A 517 38.36 -56.55 -94.21
N LYS A 518 37.28 -56.23 -94.95
CA LYS A 518 37.13 -56.56 -96.38
C LYS A 518 37.65 -55.46 -97.31
N LYS A 519 37.88 -54.25 -96.80
CA LYS A 519 38.29 -53.06 -97.58
C LYS A 519 39.50 -52.32 -97.01
N ASP A 520 39.72 -52.37 -95.69
CA ASP A 520 40.78 -51.60 -95.03
C ASP A 520 42.18 -52.15 -95.40
N PRO A 521 43.07 -51.35 -96.03
CA PRO A 521 44.38 -51.83 -96.47
C PRO A 521 45.36 -52.18 -95.33
N LYS A 522 45.05 -51.85 -94.08
CA LYS A 522 45.86 -52.13 -92.88
C LYS A 522 45.33 -53.33 -92.08
N HIS A 523 44.11 -53.80 -92.37
CA HIS A 523 43.39 -54.84 -91.64
C HIS A 523 42.74 -55.89 -92.57
N CYS A 524 43.33 -56.09 -93.75
CA CYS A 524 42.76 -56.91 -94.81
C CYS A 524 42.76 -58.41 -94.43
N GLY A 525 41.57 -58.98 -94.26
CA GLY A 525 41.39 -60.37 -93.83
C GLY A 525 41.74 -60.62 -92.36
N GLY A 526 41.94 -59.59 -91.53
CA GLY A 526 42.21 -59.72 -90.10
C GLY A 526 42.89 -58.49 -89.50
N CYS A 527 42.73 -58.26 -88.19
CA CYS A 527 43.38 -57.14 -87.51
C CYS A 527 44.91 -57.14 -87.72
N GLY A 528 45.48 -55.98 -88.03
CA GLY A 528 46.91 -55.78 -88.29
C GLY A 528 47.44 -56.36 -89.62
N LYS A 529 46.64 -57.13 -90.37
CA LYS A 529 47.04 -57.68 -91.68
C LYS A 529 47.05 -56.59 -92.74
N ARG A 530 48.23 -56.05 -93.04
CA ARG A 530 48.43 -55.07 -94.12
C ARG A 530 48.41 -55.77 -95.47
N VAL A 531 47.90 -55.09 -96.49
CA VAL A 531 48.01 -55.57 -97.88
C VAL A 531 49.46 -55.59 -98.34
N ALA A 532 49.77 -56.45 -99.30
CA ALA A 532 51.05 -56.48 -99.99
C ALA A 532 51.40 -55.11 -100.58
N LYS A 533 52.69 -54.77 -100.64
CA LYS A 533 53.14 -53.47 -101.17
C LYS A 533 52.73 -53.35 -102.65
N GLY A 534 51.96 -52.31 -102.97
CA GLY A 534 51.35 -52.11 -104.30
C GLY A 534 50.04 -52.89 -104.54
N GLY A 535 49.48 -53.54 -103.53
CA GLY A 535 48.19 -54.24 -103.58
C GLY A 535 47.02 -53.42 -103.02
N THR A 536 45.81 -54.00 -103.13
CA THR A 536 44.55 -53.45 -102.60
C THR A 536 43.81 -54.51 -101.80
N CYS A 537 42.96 -54.11 -100.84
CA CYS A 537 42.12 -55.05 -100.12
C CYS A 537 40.78 -55.21 -100.84
N GLN A 538 40.46 -56.43 -101.26
CA GLN A 538 39.20 -56.74 -101.92
C GLN A 538 38.60 -58.01 -101.30
N ASN A 539 37.39 -57.89 -100.73
CA ASN A 539 36.67 -58.96 -100.05
C ASN A 539 37.46 -59.65 -98.91
N GLY A 540 38.47 -58.97 -98.34
CA GLY A 540 39.33 -59.49 -97.28
C GLY A 540 40.56 -60.27 -97.78
N VAL A 541 40.83 -60.22 -99.08
CA VAL A 541 42.05 -60.76 -99.70
C VAL A 541 42.91 -59.60 -100.20
N SER A 542 44.21 -59.68 -99.97
CA SER A 542 45.20 -58.75 -100.53
C SER A 542 45.41 -59.07 -102.02
N MET A 543 44.74 -58.32 -102.90
CA MET A 543 44.81 -58.48 -104.35
C MET A 543 45.89 -57.59 -104.95
N CYS A 544 46.67 -58.13 -105.89
CA CYS A 544 47.58 -57.36 -106.72
C CYS A 544 46.89 -56.87 -108.00
N SER A 545 47.33 -55.72 -108.51
CA SER A 545 46.85 -55.17 -109.79
C SER A 545 47.06 -56.15 -110.94
N ALA A 546 46.16 -56.12 -111.93
CA ALA A 546 46.18 -57.05 -113.07
C ALA A 546 47.56 -57.13 -113.75
N GLY A 547 48.01 -58.36 -114.05
CA GLY A 547 49.35 -58.66 -114.54
C GLY A 547 50.40 -58.95 -113.46
N LYS A 548 50.13 -58.62 -112.19
CA LYS A 548 51.06 -58.81 -111.07
C LYS A 548 50.63 -59.92 -110.11
N GLN A 549 51.60 -60.69 -109.63
CA GLN A 549 51.39 -61.74 -108.62
C GLN A 549 52.02 -61.31 -107.29
N ALA A 550 51.42 -61.73 -106.17
CA ALA A 550 52.00 -61.51 -104.85
C ALA A 550 53.22 -62.43 -104.67
N CYS A 551 54.42 -61.86 -104.70
CA CYS A 551 55.68 -62.57 -104.47
C CYS A 551 56.39 -61.92 -103.29
N ASN A 552 56.63 -62.67 -102.21
CA ASN A 552 57.33 -62.19 -100.99
C ASN A 552 56.78 -60.84 -100.45
N GLU A 553 55.46 -60.78 -100.22
CA GLU A 553 54.73 -59.62 -99.67
C GLU A 553 54.72 -58.33 -100.54
N GLU A 554 55.23 -58.38 -101.77
CA GLU A 554 55.14 -57.29 -102.76
C GLU A 554 54.48 -57.74 -104.08
N CYS A 555 53.66 -56.86 -104.68
CA CYS A 555 52.95 -57.12 -105.92
C CYS A 555 53.87 -56.98 -107.14
N THR A 556 54.39 -58.11 -107.61
CA THR A 556 55.50 -58.21 -108.56
C THR A 556 55.01 -58.55 -109.96
N ASP A 557 55.60 -57.92 -110.98
CA ASP A 557 55.23 -58.13 -112.38
C ASP A 557 55.93 -59.36 -112.97
N VAL A 558 55.22 -60.49 -112.98
CA VAL A 558 55.76 -61.77 -113.49
C VAL A 558 55.89 -61.78 -115.02
N SER A 559 55.43 -60.74 -115.73
CA SER A 559 55.58 -60.64 -117.19
C SER A 559 56.91 -60.00 -117.62
N SER A 560 57.58 -59.25 -116.72
CA SER A 560 58.78 -58.47 -117.02
C SER A 560 59.89 -58.52 -115.96
N ASP A 561 59.68 -59.06 -114.76
CA ASP A 561 60.76 -59.20 -113.76
C ASP A 561 61.67 -60.40 -114.07
N ASP A 562 62.92 -60.12 -114.43
CA ASP A 562 64.02 -61.10 -114.62
C ASP A 562 64.20 -62.08 -113.43
N LYS A 563 63.67 -61.76 -112.23
CA LYS A 563 63.72 -62.61 -111.02
C LYS A 563 62.47 -63.47 -110.78
N ASN A 564 61.33 -63.14 -111.40
CA ASN A 564 60.03 -63.74 -111.14
C ASN A 564 59.26 -64.04 -112.45
N CYS A 565 59.99 -64.46 -113.49
CA CYS A 565 59.48 -64.52 -114.85
C CYS A 565 58.54 -65.70 -115.07
N GLY A 566 57.28 -65.42 -115.43
CA GLY A 566 56.21 -66.40 -115.60
C GLY A 566 55.62 -66.93 -114.29
N ALA A 567 56.39 -66.96 -113.19
CA ALA A 567 55.91 -67.24 -111.84
C ALA A 567 56.89 -66.70 -110.77
N CYS A 568 56.39 -66.47 -109.55
CA CYS A 568 57.23 -66.06 -108.41
C CYS A 568 58.43 -67.00 -108.21
N GLY A 569 59.62 -66.43 -108.02
CA GLY A 569 60.89 -67.14 -107.85
C GLY A 569 61.57 -67.65 -109.13
N THR A 570 60.90 -67.58 -110.29
CA THR A 570 61.45 -68.07 -111.57
C THR A 570 62.42 -67.06 -112.18
N LYS A 571 63.68 -67.11 -111.72
CA LYS A 571 64.74 -66.24 -112.23
C LYS A 571 65.27 -66.70 -113.60
N CYS A 572 65.34 -65.78 -114.56
CA CYS A 572 65.96 -66.01 -115.87
C CYS A 572 67.46 -66.35 -115.74
N LYS A 573 67.93 -67.30 -116.55
CA LYS A 573 69.31 -67.83 -116.52
C LYS A 573 70.11 -67.37 -117.75
N GLY A 574 71.41 -67.14 -117.56
CA GLY A 574 72.29 -66.61 -118.62
C GLY A 574 71.99 -65.14 -118.93
N ASN A 575 72.24 -64.72 -120.17
CA ASN A 575 72.02 -63.34 -120.64
C ASN A 575 70.61 -63.15 -121.23
N THR A 576 69.61 -63.76 -120.60
CA THR A 576 68.19 -63.67 -120.99
C THR A 576 67.44 -62.71 -120.08
N SER A 577 66.36 -62.10 -120.60
CA SER A 577 65.45 -61.26 -119.82
C SER A 577 64.01 -61.71 -119.95
N CYS A 578 63.20 -61.37 -118.95
CA CYS A 578 61.77 -61.64 -118.96
C CYS A 578 61.03 -60.71 -119.92
N ARG A 579 60.27 -61.29 -120.86
CA ARG A 579 59.38 -60.54 -121.76
C ARG A 579 58.13 -61.36 -122.03
N GLY A 580 56.98 -60.88 -121.58
CA GLY A 580 55.71 -61.61 -121.69
C GLY A 580 55.65 -62.87 -120.82
N GLY A 581 56.41 -62.92 -119.72
CA GLY A 581 56.48 -64.08 -118.83
C GLY A 581 57.37 -65.21 -119.31
N GLN A 582 58.20 -64.99 -120.35
CA GLN A 582 59.21 -65.94 -120.83
C GLN A 582 60.60 -65.30 -120.87
N CYS A 583 61.64 -66.09 -120.60
CA CYS A 583 63.04 -65.63 -120.63
C CYS A 583 63.62 -65.74 -122.06
N VAL A 584 63.97 -64.60 -122.67
CA VAL A 584 64.46 -64.51 -124.07
C VAL A 584 65.84 -63.86 -124.16
N ASP A 585 66.68 -64.25 -125.15
CA ASP A 585 68.03 -63.65 -125.34
C ASP A 585 67.92 -62.19 -125.82
N ARG A 586 68.79 -61.34 -125.29
CA ARG A 586 68.79 -59.88 -125.46
C ARG A 586 69.37 -59.40 -126.81
N ARG A 587 69.65 -60.26 -127.80
CA ARG A 587 70.57 -59.97 -128.93
C ARG A 587 70.05 -60.27 -130.36
N GLN A 588 68.79 -59.99 -130.68
CA GLN A 588 68.34 -59.88 -132.08
C GLN A 588 67.78 -58.47 -132.39
N PRO A 589 68.27 -57.77 -133.44
CA PRO A 589 67.77 -56.46 -133.84
C PRO A 589 66.69 -56.56 -134.93
N GLY A 590 65.62 -55.77 -134.77
CA GLY A 590 64.61 -55.51 -135.79
C GLY A 590 64.19 -54.04 -135.74
N ARG A 591 64.12 -53.38 -136.90
CA ARG A 591 63.70 -51.98 -137.10
C ARG A 591 62.20 -51.81 -136.77
N SER A 592 61.69 -50.62 -136.41
CA SER A 592 61.93 -49.31 -137.05
C SER A 592 62.17 -48.14 -136.10
N GLU A 593 62.69 -47.05 -136.68
CA GLU A 593 62.92 -45.72 -136.08
C GLU A 593 62.07 -44.69 -136.85
N ASP A 594 61.33 -43.84 -136.13
CA ASP A 594 60.68 -42.57 -136.49
C ASP A 594 59.86 -42.16 -135.23
N ASP A 595 59.82 -40.95 -134.66
CA ASP A 595 60.51 -39.67 -134.88
C ASP A 595 61.74 -39.52 -133.94
N ALA A 596 62.87 -38.88 -134.25
CA ALA A 596 63.20 -37.59 -134.90
C ALA A 596 63.34 -36.39 -133.92
N LYS A 597 64.33 -35.50 -134.19
CA LYS A 597 64.83 -34.45 -133.28
C LYS A 597 64.54 -33.04 -133.80
N THR A 598 64.32 -32.10 -132.87
CA THR A 598 64.68 -30.67 -132.99
C THR A 598 64.95 -30.14 -131.57
N SER A 599 66.12 -29.57 -131.25
CA SER A 599 66.56 -28.19 -131.57
C SER A 599 65.68 -27.12 -130.92
N ALA A 600 66.17 -26.04 -130.28
CA ALA A 600 67.41 -25.65 -129.60
C ALA A 600 67.33 -24.11 -129.44
N THR A 601 67.84 -23.60 -128.31
CA THR A 601 68.24 -22.18 -128.11
C THR A 601 67.15 -21.09 -127.97
N ALA A 602 67.28 -20.39 -126.85
CA ALA A 602 66.50 -19.26 -126.33
C ALA A 602 66.46 -17.97 -127.19
N VAL A 603 65.60 -17.01 -126.80
CA VAL A 603 66.00 -15.65 -126.34
C VAL A 603 64.81 -14.87 -125.72
N GLN A 604 65.02 -14.35 -124.49
CA GLN A 604 64.44 -13.16 -123.78
C GLN A 604 62.90 -12.89 -123.78
N GLY A 605 62.31 -12.20 -122.78
CA GLY A 605 62.82 -11.58 -121.54
C GLY A 605 61.77 -11.68 -120.40
N ALA A 606 62.15 -11.61 -119.11
CA ALA A 606 62.40 -10.40 -118.29
C ALA A 606 61.09 -9.72 -117.82
N GLN A 607 60.91 -9.25 -116.57
CA GLN A 607 61.71 -9.19 -115.32
C GLN A 607 60.75 -8.79 -114.16
N LEU A 608 60.94 -8.92 -112.83
CA LEU A 608 62.02 -9.36 -111.89
C LEU A 608 61.50 -10.59 -111.06
N ALA A 609 61.99 -11.13 -109.92
CA ALA A 609 62.83 -10.71 -108.75
C ALA A 609 62.14 -9.73 -107.76
N THR A 610 62.30 -9.73 -106.42
CA THR A 610 63.05 -10.56 -105.41
C THR A 610 62.41 -10.29 -104.01
N ALA A 611 62.65 -10.95 -102.86
CA ALA A 611 63.58 -12.02 -102.44
C ALA A 611 62.96 -13.00 -101.39
N ALA A 612 63.40 -12.99 -100.12
CA ALA A 612 63.07 -13.99 -99.07
C ALA A 612 63.30 -13.47 -97.62
N VAL A 613 63.11 -14.35 -96.62
CA VAL A 613 63.45 -14.25 -95.16
C VAL A 613 62.33 -13.71 -94.23
N ALA A 614 62.29 -14.25 -93.00
CA ALA A 614 61.30 -14.07 -91.90
C ALA A 614 62.01 -13.46 -90.64
N PRO A 615 61.43 -13.34 -89.41
CA PRO A 615 60.13 -13.79 -88.88
C PRO A 615 59.42 -12.76 -87.92
N THR A 616 58.61 -13.27 -86.98
CA THR A 616 58.10 -12.65 -85.72
C THR A 616 56.95 -11.62 -85.77
N ASP A 617 56.28 -11.48 -84.62
CA ASP A 617 54.96 -10.90 -84.37
C ASP A 617 54.93 -9.37 -84.20
N SER A 618 53.77 -8.74 -84.51
CA SER A 618 52.99 -7.83 -83.61
C SER A 618 52.18 -6.75 -84.36
N ALA A 619 50.84 -6.79 -84.23
CA ALA A 619 49.90 -5.65 -84.35
C ALA A 619 49.88 -4.87 -85.72
N ASP A 620 49.04 -3.86 -86.01
CA ASP A 620 47.87 -3.32 -85.29
C ASP A 620 46.64 -2.96 -86.20
N PRO A 621 46.26 -1.70 -86.54
CA PRO A 621 44.94 -1.16 -86.12
C PRO A 621 44.06 -0.49 -87.20
N ALA A 622 42.78 -0.22 -86.86
CA ALA A 622 41.97 0.98 -87.21
C ALA A 622 40.55 0.83 -86.60
N SER A 623 39.94 1.70 -85.77
CA SER A 623 40.16 3.11 -85.34
C SER A 623 39.53 4.23 -86.20
N THR A 624 39.28 5.39 -85.56
CA THR A 624 38.44 6.57 -85.95
C THR A 624 36.92 6.43 -85.72
N ALA A 625 36.14 7.47 -85.36
CA ALA A 625 36.37 8.74 -84.62
C ALA A 625 34.98 9.36 -84.29
N GLY A 626 34.77 10.24 -83.30
CA GLY A 626 35.66 10.81 -82.26
C GLY A 626 35.01 12.07 -81.61
N VAL A 627 35.76 12.75 -80.71
CA VAL A 627 35.49 14.10 -80.13
C VAL A 627 34.24 14.22 -79.23
N GLY A 628 34.27 14.78 -78.01
CA GLY A 628 35.32 15.34 -77.14
C GLY A 628 34.71 15.58 -75.73
N GLY A 629 35.34 16.18 -74.73
CA GLY A 629 36.68 16.75 -74.58
C GLY A 629 36.71 17.76 -73.41
N GLY A 630 37.46 17.50 -72.33
CA GLY A 630 37.53 18.40 -71.17
C GLY A 630 38.42 17.87 -70.03
N HIS A 631 39.46 18.64 -69.64
CA HIS A 631 40.33 18.41 -68.47
C HIS A 631 39.67 19.01 -67.20
N THR A 632 40.08 18.75 -65.94
CA THR A 632 41.43 18.76 -65.28
C THR A 632 41.47 17.78 -64.08
N VAL A 633 42.53 16.98 -63.84
CA VAL A 633 43.83 17.30 -63.15
C VAL A 633 43.61 17.75 -61.68
N ALA A 634 44.23 17.21 -60.61
CA ALA A 634 45.17 16.07 -60.39
C ALA A 634 45.27 15.74 -58.87
N ALA A 635 45.29 14.46 -58.43
CA ALA A 635 46.47 13.63 -58.04
C ALA A 635 46.85 13.71 -56.51
N PRO A 636 47.88 13.00 -55.96
CA PRO A 636 47.61 11.84 -55.08
C PRO A 636 48.54 11.69 -53.81
N GLU A 637 48.59 10.47 -53.23
CA GLU A 637 49.62 9.90 -52.32
C GLU A 637 49.69 10.41 -50.84
N SER A 638 50.32 9.74 -49.84
CA SER A 638 50.60 8.31 -49.48
C SER A 638 51.24 8.28 -48.04
N VAL A 639 51.61 7.19 -47.30
CA VAL A 639 51.55 5.71 -47.39
C VAL A 639 51.68 5.05 -45.97
N ALA A 640 51.20 3.81 -45.76
CA ALA A 640 51.54 2.84 -44.66
C ALA A 640 51.31 3.23 -43.17
N GLY A 641 51.33 2.32 -42.16
CA GLY A 641 51.23 0.84 -42.19
C GLY A 641 51.57 0.08 -40.87
N THR A 642 50.83 -1.01 -40.62
CA THR A 642 51.23 -2.29 -39.93
C THR A 642 51.47 -2.46 -38.40
N VAL A 643 51.10 -3.68 -37.94
CA VAL A 643 51.48 -4.51 -36.75
C VAL A 643 50.93 -4.19 -35.33
N SER A 644 50.48 -5.25 -34.63
CA SER A 644 50.15 -5.35 -33.18
C SER A 644 51.34 -5.92 -32.37
N PRO A 645 51.31 -5.98 -31.01
CA PRO A 645 50.71 -7.17 -30.35
C PRO A 645 50.04 -6.87 -28.97
N ALA A 646 49.76 -7.93 -28.20
CA ALA A 646 48.90 -7.97 -27.01
C ALA A 646 49.45 -7.33 -25.72
N GLY A 647 48.55 -7.07 -24.76
CA GLY A 647 48.86 -6.75 -23.36
C GLY A 647 47.66 -7.03 -22.43
N THR A 648 47.90 -7.73 -21.32
CA THR A 648 46.91 -7.98 -20.26
C THR A 648 46.99 -6.94 -19.16
N GLY A 649 45.85 -6.51 -18.62
CA GLY A 649 45.80 -5.61 -17.45
C GLY A 649 44.53 -5.79 -16.66
N ALA A 650 44.64 -6.35 -15.45
CA ALA A 650 43.58 -6.30 -14.45
C ALA A 650 43.72 -5.02 -13.61
N VAL A 651 42.60 -4.39 -13.26
CA VAL A 651 42.57 -3.24 -12.34
C VAL A 651 41.90 -3.64 -11.04
N VAL A 652 42.64 -3.46 -9.95
CA VAL A 652 42.15 -3.56 -8.57
C VAL A 652 41.51 -2.23 -8.19
N PHE A 653 40.44 -2.28 -7.40
CA PHE A 653 39.97 -1.13 -6.62
C PHE A 653 39.81 -1.54 -5.16
N ASP A 654 40.31 -0.70 -4.26
CA ASP A 654 40.41 -0.99 -2.83
C ASP A 654 39.06 -0.94 -2.10
N ALA A 655 38.99 -1.66 -0.98
CA ALA A 655 37.91 -1.55 -0.01
C ALA A 655 38.35 -0.66 1.18
N PRO A 656 37.48 0.26 1.65
CA PRO A 656 37.63 0.87 2.97
C PRO A 656 37.11 -0.07 4.08
N ALA A 657 37.63 0.09 5.30
CA ALA A 657 37.47 -0.87 6.39
C ALA A 657 36.23 -0.64 7.29
N ALA A 658 35.99 -1.62 8.17
CA ALA A 658 34.84 -1.73 9.06
C ALA A 658 34.61 -0.52 10.01
N GLY A 659 33.33 -0.25 10.27
CA GLY A 659 32.85 0.41 11.49
C GLY A 659 31.88 -0.55 12.20
N ALA A 660 32.15 -0.89 13.46
CA ALA A 660 31.33 -1.81 14.24
C ALA A 660 30.60 -1.08 15.38
N THR A 661 29.31 -1.37 15.53
CA THR A 661 28.49 -0.94 16.69
C THR A 661 27.54 -2.08 17.08
N SER A 662 27.40 -2.29 18.39
CA SER A 662 26.53 -3.30 19.02
C SER A 662 25.04 -2.93 18.87
N PRO A 663 24.12 -3.92 18.98
CA PRO A 663 23.69 -4.40 20.31
C PRO A 663 24.45 -5.62 20.85
#